data_AF-A0A9W8KAX8-F1
#
_entry.id   AF-A0A9W8KAX8-F1
#
_cell.length_a   1.000
_cell.length_b   1.000
_cell.length_c   1.000
_cell.angle_alpha   90.00
_cell.angle_beta   90.00
_cell.angle_gamma   90.00
#
_symmetry.space_group_name_H-M   'P 1'
#
loop_
_entity.id
_entity.type
_entity.pdbx_description
1 polymer ?
#
loop_
_entity_poly.entity_id
_entity_poly.type
_entity_poly.pdbx_seq_one_letter_code
_entity_poly.pdbx_strand_id
1 'polypeptide(L)'
;MAAVEARVIEVPIDNSNDVLEIDCSQLPSHAAEICDILENEGSALRFYQLFALEYYKQGHVEEAVVALKRGMANAKANDQTAKVPLLNLLASIYVQKAKSSTATTSDRSIMLEMATALLTEAGRIDRSEPNTHLVGGMLDLAKRLPDAALRHFDAALKATPRSAAALLGKARVLFSKHRYQHALEVYQQVLTLRPAGKPDPRIGIGLCLHKLGHAADARRALRRAAEVDPTAAAPHILLATMDLNDVKRMLDPRIIDGAITQSADELLHSAMAQLHRAYERQPECAATLIRLADRLFFQSNYDGARGLAERALKSADTMAIQAEAHYQIARVYHASRRFDLAYDAYQKCLAINEKHNLARYGLGQMQLHRTDMSSAEATFQRVLDHHPRCVEVLRALGYLHARLPNTKAKALEYYEREMQVLADEAVEHGKRLGQATDDIGSWFVDANLFLESGLLYEASNAKKACRAYSMAADILQRPLPDSAGSAGDAIPELWNNLGALSQLTSDDDAAIFAEYNEAANKCTKALADARVRLADARKGATPAAASKAASEIQRLECTLATITYNVARFYERCGFWGKAEALYNSLIADAPTYIDAKLRLAHIAFIFHGNSERALELISQAIEIDAKQSSAWLMRGNVELHRKSVQDARRAFEHVLKDMAKHDVYALCSLGNYHLAAGKSDNSRAENEANPAVAKKAKEMSVQSYRRALEFFDKCLQLDENCAAAAHGVAIAMAERGNASDARQVFQDVRDAATAGLGPLTLCNPASELVFKIAKQQSAVLVDGSGGASMLARSPVGCDVLLWSGINGAHSYVEVGNYRQAVLAYEASLRRLQEATKAMETADASGAGSDRFVVSALEAKCGGLLTATRLTDAERAERKRVKRDLRLYLIRALYIQAKATKDIYIMRTALSHIQSLCTDECIKLPESALKPDTATTSATKETTDDADGDVEMTEDAVESGSEKKSLQVRLSPDDCLVLFDLALIEQSVAQLVSEQPESQRTLQDLAAAATFIAHSEAAFTFLAKWGKVLQKKKQKLLFSARLATERAGYSKSLVAKLTRKQQEQEAFERQRQEHVEQWRRQQEEDEQKKRLEVEAAAKAKQEMEKRLLRDAEERNAILREQMAASVIAKQDEAEAGRPKKARARAADGFISDNDDLAAAYGSEDAEGPGSDAAEQARRLKGKKAKLSRKPAAEPRSRGRGKQAGWHSDEDQEGKAQAESSKYKSKAIVTDSDDDSNE
;
A
#
# COMPACT_ATOMS: atom_id res chain seq x y z
N MET A 1 -60.55 -43.46 17.51
CA MET A 1 -61.93 -43.91 17.21
C MET A 1 -62.88 -42.94 17.89
N ALA A 2 -63.70 -42.22 17.13
CA ALA A 2 -64.95 -41.68 17.65
C ALA A 2 -66.03 -42.77 17.45
N ALA A 3 -67.17 -42.65 18.13
CA ALA A 3 -68.26 -43.63 17.97
C ALA A 3 -68.69 -43.72 16.49
N VAL A 4 -68.78 -44.95 15.97
CA VAL A 4 -69.42 -45.20 14.69
C VAL A 4 -70.92 -45.17 14.96
N GLU A 5 -71.57 -44.07 14.58
CA GLU A 5 -73.02 -44.07 14.36
C GLU A 5 -73.30 -45.14 13.30
N ALA A 6 -74.09 -46.16 13.63
CA ALA A 6 -74.51 -47.16 12.66
C ALA A 6 -75.33 -46.46 11.57
N ARG A 7 -74.83 -46.52 10.33
CA ARG A 7 -75.44 -45.85 9.18
C ARG A 7 -76.18 -46.89 8.36
N VAL A 8 -77.44 -47.07 8.68
CA VAL A 8 -78.36 -47.82 7.82
C VAL A 8 -78.60 -47.01 6.54
N ILE A 9 -78.51 -47.67 5.39
CA ILE A 9 -79.05 -47.16 4.12
C ILE A 9 -80.33 -47.93 3.84
N GLU A 10 -81.43 -47.19 3.82
CA GLU A 10 -82.77 -47.61 3.41
C GLU A 10 -82.85 -47.68 1.88
N VAL A 11 -83.00 -48.88 1.32
CA VAL A 11 -83.21 -49.13 -0.13
C VAL A 11 -84.66 -49.57 -0.36
N PRO A 12 -85.47 -48.86 -1.16
CA PRO A 12 -86.85 -49.27 -1.43
C PRO A 12 -86.88 -50.52 -2.32
N ILE A 13 -87.77 -51.46 -2.01
CA ILE A 13 -88.00 -52.71 -2.76
C ILE A 13 -89.06 -52.44 -3.84
N ASP A 14 -88.84 -52.90 -5.08
CA ASP A 14 -89.73 -52.51 -6.18
C ASP A 14 -91.06 -53.28 -6.11
N ASN A 15 -92.18 -52.57 -6.25
CA ASN A 15 -93.57 -53.04 -6.05
C ASN A 15 -94.00 -53.35 -4.60
N SER A 16 -93.28 -52.88 -3.57
CA SER A 16 -93.79 -52.84 -2.18
C SER A 16 -93.65 -51.45 -1.55
N ASN A 17 -94.22 -51.27 -0.35
CA ASN A 17 -93.92 -50.11 0.52
C ASN A 17 -92.79 -50.43 1.51
N ASP A 18 -92.17 -51.60 1.41
CA ASP A 18 -91.17 -52.09 2.34
C ASP A 18 -89.77 -51.67 1.90
N VAL A 19 -88.86 -51.56 2.87
CA VAL A 19 -87.55 -50.96 2.70
C VAL A 19 -86.49 -51.90 3.25
N LEU A 20 -85.48 -52.19 2.44
CA LEU A 20 -84.33 -52.98 2.83
C LEU A 20 -83.31 -52.10 3.58
N GLU A 21 -83.23 -52.28 4.89
CA GLU A 21 -82.25 -51.65 5.76
C GLU A 21 -80.88 -52.35 5.66
N ILE A 22 -79.88 -51.69 5.05
CA ILE A 22 -78.51 -52.21 4.97
C ILE A 22 -77.58 -51.42 5.91
N ASP A 23 -77.07 -52.08 6.97
CA ASP A 23 -76.09 -51.48 7.89
C ASP A 23 -74.71 -51.32 7.22
N CYS A 24 -74.29 -50.07 7.02
CA CYS A 24 -72.99 -49.73 6.44
C CYS A 24 -71.80 -49.97 7.39
N SER A 25 -72.02 -50.48 8.60
CA SER A 25 -70.96 -51.03 9.45
C SER A 25 -70.59 -52.48 9.08
N GLN A 26 -71.41 -53.19 8.29
CA GLN A 26 -71.23 -54.62 7.95
C GLN A 26 -71.46 -54.88 6.45
N LEU A 27 -70.80 -54.09 5.58
CA LEU A 27 -70.87 -54.30 4.13
C LEU A 27 -70.17 -55.61 3.71
N PRO A 28 -70.70 -56.37 2.72
CA PRO A 28 -70.06 -57.56 2.18
C PRO A 28 -68.68 -57.28 1.57
N SER A 29 -67.76 -58.24 1.65
CA SER A 29 -66.38 -58.12 1.18
C SER A 29 -66.23 -57.79 -0.32
N HIS A 30 -67.24 -58.09 -1.12
CA HIS A 30 -67.32 -57.74 -2.54
C HIS A 30 -68.55 -56.87 -2.79
N ALA A 31 -68.38 -55.73 -3.48
CA ALA A 31 -69.50 -54.86 -3.85
C ALA A 31 -70.43 -55.50 -4.90
N ALA A 32 -70.04 -56.62 -5.51
CA ALA A 32 -70.85 -57.37 -6.45
C ALA A 32 -72.23 -57.71 -5.87
N GLU A 33 -72.28 -58.25 -4.65
CA GLU A 33 -73.51 -58.70 -3.98
C GLU A 33 -74.51 -57.56 -3.79
N ILE A 34 -74.06 -56.38 -3.33
CA ILE A 34 -74.91 -55.18 -3.21
C ILE A 34 -75.32 -54.66 -4.60
N CYS A 35 -74.45 -54.73 -5.60
CA CYS A 35 -74.82 -54.33 -6.96
C CYS A 35 -75.86 -55.26 -7.59
N ASP A 36 -75.79 -56.57 -7.33
CA ASP A 36 -76.77 -57.55 -7.80
C ASP A 36 -78.15 -57.26 -7.18
N ILE A 37 -78.21 -56.94 -5.88
CA ILE A 37 -79.44 -56.50 -5.21
C ILE A 37 -79.99 -55.21 -5.87
N LEU A 38 -79.15 -54.19 -6.04
CA LEU A 38 -79.58 -52.92 -6.65
C LEU A 38 -79.98 -53.04 -8.13
N GLU A 39 -79.40 -53.99 -8.88
CA GLU A 39 -79.77 -54.28 -10.27
C GLU A 39 -81.10 -55.03 -10.36
N ASN A 40 -81.34 -56.01 -9.47
CA ASN A 40 -82.61 -56.73 -9.37
C ASN A 40 -83.78 -55.82 -8.94
N GLU A 41 -83.56 -54.98 -7.92
CA GLU A 41 -84.54 -54.03 -7.39
C GLU A 41 -84.66 -52.73 -8.21
N GLY A 42 -84.11 -52.69 -9.43
CA GLY A 42 -84.25 -51.55 -10.37
C GLY A 42 -83.76 -50.18 -9.85
N SER A 43 -82.93 -50.19 -8.81
CA SER A 43 -82.74 -49.09 -7.86
C SER A 43 -82.09 -47.83 -8.44
N ALA A 44 -82.43 -46.68 -7.86
CA ALA A 44 -81.94 -45.37 -8.31
C ALA A 44 -80.42 -45.23 -8.20
N LEU A 45 -79.77 -44.58 -9.18
CA LEU A 45 -78.31 -44.45 -9.28
C LEU A 45 -77.63 -43.84 -8.04
N ARG A 46 -78.38 -43.04 -7.26
CA ARG A 46 -77.93 -42.49 -5.97
C ARG A 46 -77.50 -43.57 -4.97
N PHE A 47 -78.11 -44.75 -4.96
CA PHE A 47 -77.74 -45.82 -4.01
C PHE A 47 -76.35 -46.37 -4.30
N TYR A 48 -76.02 -46.66 -5.57
CA TYR A 48 -74.65 -47.03 -5.98
C TYR A 48 -73.62 -45.96 -5.56
N GLN A 49 -73.96 -44.67 -5.67
CA GLN A 49 -73.09 -43.58 -5.20
C GLN A 49 -72.88 -43.62 -3.68
N LEU A 50 -73.93 -43.89 -2.90
CA LEU A 50 -73.86 -43.96 -1.43
C LEU A 50 -73.04 -45.18 -0.98
N PHE A 51 -73.34 -46.39 -1.46
CA PHE A 51 -72.56 -47.58 -1.10
C PHE A 51 -71.10 -47.48 -1.53
N ALA A 52 -70.80 -46.91 -2.70
CA ALA A 52 -69.43 -46.63 -3.11
C ALA A 52 -68.71 -45.63 -2.17
N LEU A 53 -69.42 -44.64 -1.61
CA LEU A 53 -68.87 -43.73 -0.61
C LEU A 53 -68.59 -44.42 0.73
N GLU A 54 -69.43 -45.35 1.18
CA GLU A 54 -69.19 -46.09 2.42
C GLU A 54 -68.06 -47.12 2.26
N TYR A 55 -68.02 -47.90 1.17
CA TYR A 55 -66.88 -48.76 0.81
C TYR A 55 -65.56 -47.95 0.74
N TYR A 56 -65.58 -46.76 0.14
CA TYR A 56 -64.42 -45.88 0.08
C TYR A 56 -63.96 -45.39 1.47
N LYS A 57 -64.89 -45.12 2.40
CA LYS A 57 -64.55 -44.74 3.80
C LYS A 57 -63.95 -45.89 4.59
N GLN A 58 -64.43 -47.12 4.37
CA GLN A 58 -63.87 -48.34 4.98
C GLN A 58 -62.48 -48.69 4.41
N GLY A 59 -62.15 -48.19 3.21
CA GLY A 59 -60.86 -48.41 2.54
C GLY A 59 -60.92 -49.41 1.38
N HIS A 60 -62.09 -49.96 1.06
CA HIS A 60 -62.32 -50.89 -0.05
C HIS A 60 -62.43 -50.13 -1.38
N VAL A 61 -61.32 -49.51 -1.81
CA VAL A 61 -61.28 -48.59 -2.96
C VAL A 61 -61.62 -49.27 -4.29
N GLU A 62 -61.19 -50.51 -4.51
CA GLU A 62 -61.50 -51.22 -5.77
C GLU A 62 -62.98 -51.61 -5.84
N GLU A 63 -63.58 -52.04 -4.72
CA GLU A 63 -65.01 -52.36 -4.63
C GLU A 63 -65.89 -51.11 -4.85
N ALA A 64 -65.47 -49.95 -4.32
CA ALA A 64 -66.08 -48.67 -4.66
C ALA A 64 -65.98 -48.33 -6.16
N VAL A 65 -64.88 -48.70 -6.84
CA VAL A 65 -64.74 -48.55 -8.30
C VAL A 65 -65.64 -49.53 -9.06
N VAL A 66 -65.83 -50.76 -8.58
CA VAL A 66 -66.77 -51.75 -9.15
C VAL A 66 -68.21 -51.24 -9.03
N ALA A 67 -68.63 -50.80 -7.84
CA ALA A 67 -69.97 -50.27 -7.60
C ALA A 67 -70.33 -49.09 -8.52
N LEU A 68 -69.40 -48.15 -8.71
CA LEU A 68 -69.60 -47.02 -9.60
C LEU A 68 -69.65 -47.44 -11.07
N LYS A 69 -68.85 -48.43 -11.49
CA LYS A 69 -68.90 -48.96 -12.87
C LYS A 69 -70.21 -49.69 -13.17
N ARG A 70 -70.71 -50.51 -12.25
CA ARG A 70 -72.02 -51.19 -12.38
C ARG A 70 -73.17 -50.18 -12.40
N GLY A 71 -73.19 -49.22 -11.47
CA GLY A 71 -74.17 -48.13 -11.48
C GLY A 71 -74.17 -47.29 -12.77
N MET A 72 -72.99 -47.00 -13.35
CA MET A 72 -72.91 -46.31 -14.65
C MET A 72 -73.38 -47.17 -15.85
N ALA A 73 -73.37 -48.51 -15.74
CA ALA A 73 -73.87 -49.42 -16.75
C ALA A 73 -75.41 -49.59 -16.67
N ASN A 74 -75.97 -49.56 -15.46
CA ASN A 74 -77.43 -49.61 -15.21
C ASN A 74 -78.15 -48.24 -15.46
N ALA A 75 -77.44 -47.25 -16.03
CA ALA A 75 -77.97 -45.92 -16.26
C ALA A 75 -78.95 -45.88 -17.47
N LYS A 76 -80.25 -45.85 -17.18
CA LYS A 76 -81.36 -45.77 -18.15
C LYS A 76 -81.17 -44.55 -19.10
N ALA A 77 -81.59 -44.70 -20.36
CA ALA A 77 -81.31 -43.72 -21.43
C ALA A 77 -81.80 -42.28 -21.13
N ASN A 78 -82.89 -42.14 -20.37
CA ASN A 78 -83.45 -40.83 -19.99
C ASN A 78 -82.78 -40.20 -18.74
N ASP A 79 -81.96 -40.94 -17.99
CA ASP A 79 -81.40 -40.53 -16.69
C ASP A 79 -79.89 -40.26 -16.72
N GLN A 80 -79.39 -39.77 -17.86
CA GLN A 80 -77.96 -39.51 -18.05
C GLN A 80 -77.43 -38.42 -17.10
N THR A 81 -78.26 -37.50 -16.64
CA THR A 81 -77.89 -36.48 -15.65
C THR A 81 -77.52 -37.09 -14.30
N ALA A 82 -78.21 -38.13 -13.84
CA ALA A 82 -77.87 -38.84 -12.60
C ALA A 82 -76.58 -39.68 -12.70
N LYS A 83 -76.03 -39.87 -13.91
CA LYS A 83 -74.70 -40.47 -14.13
C LYS A 83 -73.54 -39.51 -13.75
N VAL A 84 -73.76 -38.19 -13.81
CA VAL A 84 -72.71 -37.18 -13.59
C VAL A 84 -72.09 -37.24 -12.18
N PRO A 85 -72.84 -37.40 -11.07
CA PRO A 85 -72.27 -37.62 -9.75
C PRO A 85 -71.41 -38.88 -9.63
N LEU A 86 -71.75 -39.97 -10.32
CA LEU A 86 -70.97 -41.21 -10.34
C LEU A 86 -69.66 -41.02 -11.12
N LEU A 87 -69.71 -40.38 -12.30
CA LEU A 87 -68.54 -40.01 -13.09
C LEU A 87 -67.57 -39.12 -12.30
N ASN A 88 -68.09 -38.09 -11.63
CA ASN A 88 -67.31 -37.18 -10.79
C ASN A 88 -66.66 -37.90 -9.60
N LEU A 89 -67.38 -38.80 -8.93
CA LEU A 89 -66.85 -39.58 -7.81
C LEU A 89 -65.78 -40.57 -8.26
N LEU A 90 -66.01 -41.28 -9.37
CA LEU A 90 -65.03 -42.22 -9.92
C LEU A 90 -63.75 -41.50 -10.40
N ALA A 91 -63.89 -40.35 -11.08
CA ALA A 91 -62.77 -39.51 -11.45
C ALA A 91 -61.99 -38.99 -10.23
N SER A 92 -62.71 -38.61 -9.15
CA SER A 92 -62.10 -38.24 -7.87
C SER A 92 -61.31 -39.41 -7.26
N ILE A 93 -61.86 -40.62 -7.24
CA ILE A 93 -61.18 -41.82 -6.75
C ILE A 93 -59.91 -42.10 -7.56
N TYR A 94 -59.96 -42.06 -8.91
CA TYR A 94 -58.76 -42.18 -9.75
C TYR A 94 -57.74 -41.07 -9.48
N VAL A 95 -58.17 -39.83 -9.25
CA VAL A 95 -57.30 -38.71 -8.87
C VAL A 95 -56.67 -38.89 -7.48
N GLN A 96 -57.29 -39.59 -6.53
CA GLN A 96 -56.64 -39.96 -5.26
C GLN A 96 -55.70 -41.17 -5.45
N LYS A 97 -56.12 -42.21 -6.19
CA LYS A 97 -55.30 -43.39 -6.50
C LYS A 97 -54.01 -43.02 -7.23
N ALA A 98 -54.07 -42.05 -8.15
CA ALA A 98 -52.92 -41.46 -8.84
C ALA A 98 -51.98 -40.63 -7.93
N LYS A 99 -52.37 -40.33 -6.68
CA LYS A 99 -51.49 -39.71 -5.66
C LYS A 99 -50.91 -40.77 -4.71
N SER A 100 -51.67 -41.79 -4.36
CA SER A 100 -51.21 -42.88 -3.47
C SER A 100 -50.43 -43.99 -4.19
N SER A 101 -50.45 -44.04 -5.52
CA SER A 101 -49.70 -45.02 -6.31
C SER A 101 -48.19 -44.77 -6.22
N THR A 102 -47.48 -45.72 -5.61
CA THR A 102 -46.02 -45.85 -5.60
C THR A 102 -45.47 -46.63 -6.80
N ALA A 103 -46.36 -47.08 -7.70
CA ALA A 103 -46.00 -47.81 -8.91
C ALA A 103 -45.40 -46.90 -10.00
N THR A 104 -45.00 -47.51 -11.11
CA THR A 104 -44.34 -46.88 -12.25
C THR A 104 -45.06 -45.66 -12.82
N THR A 105 -44.30 -44.73 -13.41
CA THR A 105 -44.79 -43.47 -14.00
C THR A 105 -45.94 -43.68 -15.00
N SER A 106 -45.94 -44.82 -15.71
CA SER A 106 -47.03 -45.30 -16.56
C SER A 106 -48.38 -45.31 -15.84
N ASP A 107 -48.44 -45.95 -14.69
CA ASP A 107 -49.68 -46.29 -13.98
C ASP A 107 -50.35 -45.01 -13.46
N ARG A 108 -49.54 -44.06 -12.97
CA ARG A 108 -49.99 -42.73 -12.59
C ARG A 108 -50.50 -41.93 -13.80
N SER A 109 -49.86 -42.05 -14.98
CA SER A 109 -50.36 -41.39 -16.20
C SER A 109 -51.71 -41.97 -16.61
N ILE A 110 -51.81 -43.30 -16.70
CA ILE A 110 -53.04 -44.05 -17.04
C ILE A 110 -54.20 -43.66 -16.11
N MET A 111 -54.00 -43.62 -14.79
CA MET A 111 -55.06 -43.20 -13.86
C MET A 111 -55.50 -41.75 -14.05
N LEU A 112 -54.59 -40.83 -14.38
CA LEU A 112 -54.92 -39.43 -14.67
C LEU A 112 -55.62 -39.27 -16.03
N GLU A 113 -55.28 -40.10 -17.02
CA GLU A 113 -55.93 -40.17 -18.33
C GLU A 113 -57.35 -40.74 -18.22
N MET A 114 -57.54 -41.83 -17.47
CA MET A 114 -58.86 -42.36 -17.14
C MET A 114 -59.74 -41.30 -16.45
N ALA A 115 -59.18 -40.54 -15.50
CA ALA A 115 -59.88 -39.43 -14.86
C ALA A 115 -60.22 -38.29 -15.85
N THR A 116 -59.39 -38.01 -16.87
CA THR A 116 -59.79 -37.04 -17.91
C THR A 116 -60.95 -37.51 -18.77
N ALA A 117 -60.99 -38.79 -19.16
CA ALA A 117 -62.06 -39.33 -19.98
C ALA A 117 -63.42 -39.21 -19.27
N LEU A 118 -63.47 -39.62 -17.99
CA LEU A 118 -64.67 -39.55 -17.15
C LEU A 118 -65.18 -38.12 -16.94
N LEU A 119 -64.29 -37.14 -16.71
CA LEU A 119 -64.69 -35.73 -16.58
C LEU A 119 -65.07 -35.09 -17.91
N THR A 120 -64.49 -35.55 -19.02
CA THR A 120 -64.88 -35.10 -20.37
C THR A 120 -66.27 -35.63 -20.75
N GLU A 121 -66.59 -36.87 -20.35
CA GLU A 121 -67.94 -37.43 -20.47
C GLU A 121 -68.93 -36.67 -19.59
N ALA A 122 -68.60 -36.43 -18.31
CA ALA A 122 -69.43 -35.65 -17.40
C ALA A 122 -69.72 -34.25 -17.95
N GLY A 123 -68.69 -33.53 -18.38
CA GLY A 123 -68.81 -32.18 -18.98
C GLY A 123 -69.52 -32.12 -20.33
N ARG A 124 -69.74 -33.26 -20.99
CA ARG A 124 -70.58 -33.40 -22.20
C ARG A 124 -72.06 -33.57 -21.84
N ILE A 125 -72.36 -34.15 -20.66
CA ILE A 125 -73.73 -34.35 -20.16
C ILE A 125 -74.22 -33.07 -19.49
N ASP A 126 -73.46 -32.52 -18.54
CA ASP A 126 -73.72 -31.22 -17.93
C ASP A 126 -72.43 -30.39 -17.83
N ARG A 127 -72.47 -29.19 -18.42
CA ARG A 127 -71.35 -28.23 -18.45
C ARG A 127 -71.37 -27.25 -17.26
N SER A 128 -72.49 -27.20 -16.53
CA SER A 128 -72.75 -26.27 -15.42
C SER A 128 -72.44 -26.86 -14.04
N GLU A 129 -72.41 -28.19 -13.91
CA GLU A 129 -72.22 -28.91 -12.65
C GLU A 129 -70.94 -28.48 -11.89
N PRO A 130 -71.06 -27.86 -10.69
CA PRO A 130 -69.91 -27.35 -9.94
C PRO A 130 -68.93 -28.42 -9.48
N ASN A 131 -69.38 -29.66 -9.22
CA ASN A 131 -68.50 -30.74 -8.79
C ASN A 131 -67.61 -31.26 -9.93
N THR A 132 -68.08 -31.24 -11.18
CA THR A 132 -67.24 -31.58 -12.35
C THR A 132 -66.09 -30.59 -12.50
N HIS A 133 -66.36 -29.28 -12.31
CA HIS A 133 -65.31 -28.26 -12.26
C HIS A 133 -64.38 -28.42 -11.05
N LEU A 134 -64.92 -28.76 -9.87
CA LEU A 134 -64.11 -29.00 -8.66
C LEU A 134 -63.13 -30.17 -8.82
N VAL A 135 -63.60 -31.32 -9.34
CA VAL A 135 -62.75 -32.50 -9.56
C VAL A 135 -61.78 -32.25 -10.72
N GLY A 136 -62.18 -31.51 -11.76
CA GLY A 136 -61.28 -31.03 -12.82
C GLY A 136 -60.11 -30.21 -12.28
N GLY A 137 -60.36 -29.28 -11.36
CA GLY A 137 -59.29 -28.52 -10.70
C GLY A 137 -58.36 -29.38 -9.84
N MET A 138 -58.87 -30.47 -9.23
CA MET A 138 -58.04 -31.44 -8.52
C MET A 138 -57.21 -32.33 -9.45
N LEU A 139 -57.75 -32.69 -10.62
CA LEU A 139 -57.06 -33.43 -11.67
C LEU A 139 -55.92 -32.61 -12.28
N ASP A 140 -56.18 -31.34 -12.63
CA ASP A 140 -55.15 -30.43 -13.14
C ASP A 140 -54.04 -30.16 -12.11
N LEU A 141 -54.38 -30.05 -10.82
CA LEU A 141 -53.39 -30.03 -9.75
C LEU A 141 -52.54 -31.31 -9.69
N ALA A 142 -53.14 -32.49 -9.88
CA ALA A 142 -52.41 -33.77 -9.89
C ALA A 142 -51.52 -33.94 -11.14
N LYS A 143 -51.96 -33.38 -12.28
CA LYS A 143 -51.20 -33.21 -13.54
C LYS A 143 -50.15 -32.09 -13.51
N ARG A 144 -50.14 -31.26 -12.45
CA ARG A 144 -49.23 -30.10 -12.28
C ARG A 144 -49.47 -28.95 -13.27
N LEU A 145 -50.72 -28.72 -13.67
CA LEU A 145 -51.16 -27.63 -14.56
C LEU A 145 -51.89 -26.52 -13.77
N PRO A 146 -51.18 -25.61 -13.07
CA PRO A 146 -51.79 -24.65 -12.16
C PRO A 146 -52.67 -23.59 -12.86
N ASP A 147 -52.48 -23.34 -14.16
CA ASP A 147 -53.31 -22.40 -14.92
C ASP A 147 -54.67 -22.97 -15.31
N ALA A 148 -54.72 -24.24 -15.70
CA ALA A 148 -55.97 -24.95 -15.94
C ALA A 148 -56.73 -25.18 -14.63
N ALA A 149 -56.03 -25.62 -13.58
CA ALA A 149 -56.60 -25.79 -12.24
C ALA A 149 -57.25 -24.50 -11.70
N LEU A 150 -56.62 -23.34 -11.87
CA LEU A 150 -57.18 -22.06 -11.43
C LEU A 150 -58.50 -21.74 -12.15
N ARG A 151 -58.57 -21.96 -13.47
CA ARG A 151 -59.79 -21.76 -14.26
C ARG A 151 -60.92 -22.68 -13.81
N HIS A 152 -60.61 -23.95 -13.52
CA HIS A 152 -61.58 -24.92 -13.01
C HIS A 152 -62.09 -24.56 -11.61
N PHE A 153 -61.22 -24.16 -10.67
CA PHE A 153 -61.68 -23.70 -9.35
C PHE A 153 -62.48 -22.39 -9.44
N ASP A 154 -62.09 -21.44 -10.29
CA ASP A 154 -62.87 -20.22 -10.50
C ASP A 154 -64.23 -20.48 -11.18
N ALA A 155 -64.34 -21.48 -12.06
CA ALA A 155 -65.63 -21.92 -12.60
C ALA A 155 -66.52 -22.55 -11.51
N ALA A 156 -65.97 -23.45 -10.68
CA ALA A 156 -66.68 -24.03 -9.55
C ALA A 156 -67.14 -22.96 -8.54
N LEU A 157 -66.33 -21.91 -8.32
CA LEU A 157 -66.67 -20.80 -7.42
C LEU A 157 -67.69 -19.81 -7.99
N LYS A 158 -67.79 -19.66 -9.32
CA LYS A 158 -68.89 -18.89 -9.94
C LYS A 158 -70.25 -19.54 -9.68
N ALA A 159 -70.32 -20.86 -9.78
CA ALA A 159 -71.53 -21.62 -9.47
C ALA A 159 -71.76 -21.79 -7.95
N THR A 160 -70.70 -21.96 -7.16
CA THR A 160 -70.77 -22.19 -5.70
C THR A 160 -69.81 -21.31 -4.89
N PRO A 161 -70.11 -20.00 -4.69
CA PRO A 161 -69.18 -19.04 -4.07
C PRO A 161 -68.69 -19.39 -2.65
N ARG A 162 -69.45 -20.19 -1.89
CA ARG A 162 -69.10 -20.66 -0.54
C ARG A 162 -68.48 -22.07 -0.50
N SER A 163 -68.05 -22.62 -1.65
CA SER A 163 -67.43 -23.96 -1.71
C SER A 163 -66.03 -23.96 -1.10
N ALA A 164 -65.94 -24.35 0.18
CA ALA A 164 -64.68 -24.45 0.91
C ALA A 164 -63.63 -25.36 0.22
N ALA A 165 -64.07 -26.40 -0.50
CA ALA A 165 -63.18 -27.28 -1.26
C ALA A 165 -62.59 -26.58 -2.50
N ALA A 166 -63.38 -25.79 -3.23
CA ALA A 166 -62.89 -25.02 -4.37
C ALA A 166 -61.99 -23.85 -3.92
N LEU A 167 -62.31 -23.20 -2.80
CA LEU A 167 -61.45 -22.18 -2.17
C LEU A 167 -60.10 -22.77 -1.72
N LEU A 168 -60.08 -23.95 -1.07
CA LEU A 168 -58.84 -24.66 -0.72
C LEU A 168 -58.00 -25.02 -1.96
N GLY A 169 -58.65 -25.47 -3.03
CA GLY A 169 -58.01 -25.72 -4.33
C GLY A 169 -57.36 -24.47 -4.91
N LYS A 170 -58.13 -23.38 -5.00
CA LYS A 170 -57.67 -22.06 -5.45
C LYS A 170 -56.50 -21.53 -4.61
N ALA A 171 -56.59 -21.60 -3.28
CA ALA A 171 -55.51 -21.17 -2.38
C ALA A 171 -54.21 -21.98 -2.60
N ARG A 172 -54.32 -23.30 -2.79
CA ARG A 172 -53.18 -24.18 -3.10
C ARG A 172 -52.53 -23.83 -4.45
N VAL A 173 -53.34 -23.47 -5.45
CA VAL A 173 -52.85 -23.01 -6.76
C VAL A 173 -52.20 -21.63 -6.67
N LEU A 174 -52.76 -20.70 -5.91
CA LEU A 174 -52.15 -19.37 -5.67
C LEU A 174 -50.80 -19.51 -4.95
N PHE A 175 -50.70 -20.42 -3.98
CA PHE A 175 -49.44 -20.75 -3.30
C PHE A 175 -48.39 -21.34 -4.25
N SER A 176 -48.77 -22.27 -5.13
CA SER A 176 -47.83 -22.83 -6.12
C SER A 176 -47.41 -21.84 -7.20
N LYS A 177 -48.20 -20.78 -7.44
CA LYS A 177 -47.86 -19.62 -8.27
C LYS A 177 -47.12 -18.50 -7.52
N HIS A 178 -46.60 -18.77 -6.31
CA HIS A 178 -45.90 -17.82 -5.44
C HIS A 178 -46.70 -16.57 -5.03
N ARG A 179 -48.04 -16.55 -5.22
CA ARG A 179 -48.92 -15.43 -4.85
C ARG A 179 -49.35 -15.53 -3.39
N TYR A 180 -48.39 -15.43 -2.47
CA TYR A 180 -48.56 -15.80 -1.05
C TYR A 180 -49.59 -14.96 -0.30
N GLN A 181 -49.73 -13.66 -0.57
CA GLN A 181 -50.77 -12.81 0.04
C GLN A 181 -52.18 -13.24 -0.40
N HIS A 182 -52.44 -13.39 -1.69
CA HIS A 182 -53.74 -13.88 -2.17
C HIS A 182 -54.04 -15.33 -1.76
N ALA A 183 -53.01 -16.18 -1.63
CA ALA A 183 -53.19 -17.51 -1.05
C ALA A 183 -53.62 -17.43 0.43
N LEU A 184 -52.99 -16.55 1.22
CA LEU A 184 -53.33 -16.30 2.62
C LEU A 184 -54.77 -15.78 2.78
N GLU A 185 -55.18 -14.80 1.97
CA GLU A 185 -56.56 -14.27 1.93
C GLU A 185 -57.59 -15.38 1.71
N VAL A 186 -57.39 -16.24 0.70
CA VAL A 186 -58.31 -17.34 0.38
C VAL A 186 -58.27 -18.44 1.46
N TYR A 187 -57.10 -18.75 2.05
CA TYR A 187 -57.05 -19.67 3.20
C TYR A 187 -57.75 -19.13 4.45
N GLN A 188 -57.69 -17.82 4.71
CA GLN A 188 -58.45 -17.17 5.78
C GLN A 188 -59.96 -17.24 5.51
N GLN A 189 -60.40 -17.02 4.27
CA GLN A 189 -61.80 -17.21 3.88
C GLN A 189 -62.28 -18.65 4.14
N VAL A 190 -61.50 -19.67 3.78
CA VAL A 190 -61.81 -21.07 4.13
C VAL A 190 -61.94 -21.25 5.66
N LEU A 191 -61.02 -20.67 6.43
CA LEU A 191 -61.03 -20.77 7.90
C LEU A 191 -62.31 -20.18 8.51
N THR A 192 -62.84 -19.07 7.96
CA THR A 192 -64.13 -18.51 8.40
C THR A 192 -65.32 -19.40 8.04
N LEU A 193 -65.26 -20.11 6.90
CA LEU A 193 -66.35 -20.98 6.43
C LEU A 193 -66.36 -22.36 7.11
N ARG A 194 -65.20 -22.92 7.47
CA ARG A 194 -65.07 -24.21 8.16
C ARG A 194 -63.91 -24.21 9.18
N PRO A 195 -64.13 -23.69 10.41
CA PRO A 195 -63.09 -23.59 11.45
C PRO A 195 -62.46 -24.92 11.89
N ALA A 196 -63.14 -26.06 11.68
CA ALA A 196 -62.68 -27.41 11.99
C ALA A 196 -62.76 -28.36 10.78
N GLY A 197 -62.72 -27.81 9.55
CA GLY A 197 -62.73 -28.61 8.34
C GLY A 197 -61.41 -29.36 8.11
N LYS A 198 -61.49 -30.61 7.64
CA LYS A 198 -60.33 -31.36 7.12
C LYS A 198 -60.24 -31.21 5.59
N PRO A 199 -59.05 -30.99 4.99
CA PRO A 199 -57.78 -30.65 5.66
C PRO A 199 -57.80 -29.23 6.25
N ASP A 200 -57.07 -29.01 7.35
CA ASP A 200 -57.10 -27.72 8.06
C ASP A 200 -56.43 -26.59 7.23
N PRO A 201 -57.15 -25.49 6.89
CA PRO A 201 -56.58 -24.34 6.20
C PRO A 201 -55.44 -23.66 6.96
N ARG A 202 -55.33 -23.82 8.29
CA ARG A 202 -54.25 -23.27 9.12
C ARG A 202 -52.86 -23.73 8.67
N ILE A 203 -52.75 -24.90 8.05
CA ILE A 203 -51.49 -25.40 7.46
C ILE A 203 -51.09 -24.53 6.26
N GLY A 204 -52.05 -24.17 5.40
CA GLY A 204 -51.87 -23.23 4.29
C GLY A 204 -51.54 -21.82 4.77
N ILE A 205 -52.24 -21.33 5.80
CA ILE A 205 -51.96 -20.05 6.47
C ILE A 205 -50.52 -20.01 6.99
N GLY A 206 -50.10 -21.05 7.73
CA GLY A 206 -48.73 -21.14 8.27
C GLY A 206 -47.66 -21.14 7.18
N LEU A 207 -47.88 -21.88 6.09
CA LEU A 207 -47.00 -21.88 4.92
C LEU A 207 -46.90 -20.51 4.23
N CYS A 208 -48.03 -19.80 4.08
CA CYS A 208 -48.04 -18.46 3.48
C CYS A 208 -47.34 -17.44 4.38
N LEU A 209 -47.66 -17.42 5.68
CA LEU A 209 -47.03 -16.53 6.66
C LEU A 209 -45.52 -16.76 6.76
N HIS A 210 -45.07 -18.01 6.74
CA HIS A 210 -43.64 -18.35 6.73
C HIS A 210 -42.95 -17.84 5.46
N LYS A 211 -43.58 -17.95 4.28
CA LYS A 211 -43.06 -17.40 3.01
C LYS A 211 -43.12 -15.87 2.91
N LEU A 212 -43.94 -15.23 3.74
CA LEU A 212 -44.00 -13.77 3.90
C LEU A 212 -43.11 -13.25 5.05
N GLY A 213 -42.33 -14.11 5.71
CA GLY A 213 -41.41 -13.74 6.79
C GLY A 213 -42.02 -13.70 8.20
N HIS A 214 -43.35 -13.80 8.33
CA HIS A 214 -44.07 -13.79 9.62
C HIS A 214 -43.95 -15.12 10.37
N ALA A 215 -42.73 -15.47 10.79
CA ALA A 215 -42.41 -16.77 11.38
C ALA A 215 -43.16 -17.05 12.70
N ALA A 216 -43.35 -16.04 13.57
CA ALA A 216 -44.05 -16.19 14.83
C ALA A 216 -45.55 -16.56 14.63
N ASP A 217 -46.24 -15.85 13.72
CA ASP A 217 -47.64 -16.13 13.39
C ASP A 217 -47.80 -17.46 12.64
N ALA A 218 -46.83 -17.82 11.78
CA ALA A 218 -46.78 -19.13 11.14
C ALA A 218 -46.68 -20.26 12.18
N ARG A 219 -45.80 -20.11 13.18
CA ARG A 219 -45.67 -21.06 14.31
C ARG A 219 -46.96 -21.16 15.12
N ARG A 220 -47.66 -20.04 15.39
CA ARG A 220 -48.96 -20.02 16.07
C ARG A 220 -50.05 -20.76 15.26
N ALA A 221 -50.11 -20.53 13.94
CA ALA A 221 -51.05 -21.20 13.05
C ALA A 221 -50.80 -22.73 12.98
N LEU A 222 -49.54 -23.15 12.87
CA LEU A 222 -49.16 -24.56 12.78
C LEU A 222 -49.35 -25.31 14.11
N ARG A 223 -49.05 -24.70 15.26
CA ARG A 223 -49.37 -25.27 16.58
C ARG A 223 -50.88 -25.51 16.72
N ARG A 224 -51.71 -24.51 16.37
CA ARG A 224 -53.17 -24.68 16.41
C ARG A 224 -53.70 -25.71 15.40
N ALA A 225 -53.03 -25.91 14.26
CA ALA A 225 -53.36 -26.98 13.32
C ALA A 225 -53.08 -28.37 13.91
N ALA A 226 -51.98 -28.55 14.66
CA ALA A 226 -51.67 -29.81 15.35
C ALA A 226 -52.64 -30.10 16.51
N GLU A 227 -53.13 -29.07 17.20
CA GLU A 227 -54.17 -29.17 18.24
C GLU A 227 -55.55 -29.56 17.66
N VAL A 228 -55.91 -29.00 16.50
CA VAL A 228 -57.23 -29.22 15.85
C VAL A 228 -57.26 -30.53 15.06
N ASP A 229 -56.14 -30.97 14.48
CA ASP A 229 -56.01 -32.30 13.89
C ASP A 229 -54.74 -33.07 14.36
N PRO A 230 -54.80 -33.75 15.52
CA PRO A 230 -53.72 -34.58 16.05
C PRO A 230 -53.35 -35.81 15.21
N THR A 231 -54.03 -36.04 14.07
CA THR A 231 -53.70 -37.09 13.10
C THR A 231 -52.84 -36.60 11.93
N ALA A 232 -52.73 -35.29 11.73
CA ALA A 232 -51.96 -34.71 10.63
C ALA A 232 -50.45 -34.67 10.94
N ALA A 233 -49.63 -35.33 10.13
CA ALA A 233 -48.16 -35.22 10.25
C ALA A 233 -47.62 -33.85 9.79
N ALA A 234 -48.27 -33.21 8.82
CA ALA A 234 -47.76 -31.99 8.17
C ALA A 234 -47.48 -30.79 9.10
N PRO A 235 -48.33 -30.45 10.10
CA PRO A 235 -48.01 -29.40 11.08
C PRO A 235 -46.70 -29.67 11.84
N HIS A 236 -46.49 -30.91 12.27
CA HIS A 236 -45.29 -31.32 13.01
C HIS A 236 -44.03 -31.25 12.16
N ILE A 237 -44.08 -31.70 10.90
CA ILE A 237 -42.95 -31.60 9.94
C ILE A 237 -42.56 -30.14 9.70
N LEU A 238 -43.55 -29.25 9.55
CA LEU A 238 -43.31 -27.83 9.30
C LEU A 238 -42.76 -27.12 10.54
N LEU A 239 -43.31 -27.38 11.72
CA LEU A 239 -42.77 -26.87 12.99
C LEU A 239 -41.32 -27.33 13.20
N ALA A 240 -41.04 -28.63 13.03
CA ALA A 240 -39.69 -29.17 13.12
C ALA A 240 -38.73 -28.54 12.09
N THR A 241 -39.19 -28.31 10.86
CA THR A 241 -38.35 -27.68 9.83
C THR A 241 -38.05 -26.22 10.17
N MET A 242 -38.98 -25.49 10.80
CA MET A 242 -38.72 -24.14 11.30
C MET A 242 -37.77 -24.16 12.51
N ASP A 243 -37.98 -25.06 13.48
CA ASP A 243 -37.08 -25.24 14.64
C ASP A 243 -35.66 -25.59 14.19
N LEU A 244 -35.48 -26.57 13.30
CA LEU A 244 -34.16 -26.95 12.74
C LEU A 244 -33.49 -25.81 11.96
N ASN A 245 -34.26 -24.94 11.30
CA ASN A 245 -33.70 -23.79 10.59
C ASN A 245 -33.24 -22.68 11.56
N ASP A 246 -33.93 -22.51 12.68
CA ASP A 246 -33.52 -21.56 13.73
C ASP A 246 -32.34 -22.12 14.55
N VAL A 247 -32.31 -23.42 14.85
CA VAL A 247 -31.12 -24.12 15.39
C VAL A 247 -29.91 -23.93 14.48
N LYS A 248 -30.06 -24.10 13.14
CA LYS A 248 -28.98 -23.89 12.16
C LYS A 248 -28.51 -22.42 12.06
N ARG A 249 -29.26 -21.45 12.60
CA ARG A 249 -28.85 -20.03 12.72
C ARG A 249 -28.15 -19.74 14.06
N MET A 250 -28.59 -20.39 15.13
CA MET A 250 -28.02 -20.27 16.48
C MET A 250 -26.71 -21.03 16.64
N LEU A 251 -26.50 -22.09 15.83
CA LEU A 251 -25.26 -22.87 15.75
C LEU A 251 -24.37 -22.46 14.56
N ASP A 252 -24.47 -21.22 14.06
CA ASP A 252 -23.50 -20.69 13.10
C ASP A 252 -22.14 -20.55 13.81
N PRO A 253 -21.06 -21.21 13.33
CA PRO A 253 -19.73 -21.16 13.97
C PRO A 253 -19.16 -19.74 14.19
N ARG A 254 -19.67 -18.73 13.48
CA ARG A 254 -19.25 -17.33 13.61
C ARG A 254 -19.94 -16.56 14.74
N ILE A 255 -20.95 -17.17 15.38
CA ILE A 255 -21.88 -16.51 16.33
C ILE A 255 -21.97 -17.30 17.66
N ILE A 256 -21.10 -18.29 17.90
CA ILE A 256 -21.19 -19.18 19.07
C ILE A 256 -20.74 -18.47 20.35
N ASP A 257 -21.72 -17.96 21.09
CA ASP A 257 -21.61 -17.73 22.54
C ASP A 257 -22.05 -18.98 23.32
N GLY A 258 -21.35 -19.31 24.41
CA GLY A 258 -21.60 -20.53 25.20
C GLY A 258 -22.97 -20.60 25.91
N ALA A 259 -23.73 -19.50 25.91
CA ALA A 259 -25.11 -19.46 26.39
C ALA A 259 -26.15 -19.78 25.29
N ILE A 260 -25.80 -19.59 24.01
CA ILE A 260 -26.71 -19.80 22.87
C ILE A 260 -26.88 -21.30 22.58
N THR A 261 -25.82 -22.09 22.81
CA THR A 261 -25.78 -23.54 22.57
C THR A 261 -26.84 -24.30 23.37
N GLN A 262 -27.02 -23.98 24.66
CA GLN A 262 -28.02 -24.64 25.52
C GLN A 262 -29.45 -24.45 24.99
N SER A 263 -29.79 -23.23 24.55
CA SER A 263 -31.10 -22.94 23.95
C SER A 263 -31.27 -23.59 22.57
N ALA A 264 -30.20 -23.70 21.78
CA ALA A 264 -30.21 -24.43 20.52
C ALA A 264 -30.43 -25.95 20.73
N ASP A 265 -29.87 -26.55 21.78
CA ASP A 265 -30.13 -27.94 22.14
C ASP A 265 -31.57 -28.18 22.59
N GLU A 266 -32.16 -27.32 23.42
CA GLU A 266 -33.59 -27.41 23.77
C GLU A 266 -34.49 -27.35 22.52
N LEU A 267 -34.19 -26.43 21.61
CA LEU A 267 -34.94 -26.25 20.36
C LEU A 267 -34.75 -27.45 19.41
N LEU A 268 -33.57 -28.07 19.40
CA LEU A 268 -33.28 -29.30 18.66
C LEU A 268 -34.03 -30.51 19.25
N HIS A 269 -34.11 -30.65 20.57
CA HIS A 269 -34.92 -31.68 21.23
C HIS A 269 -36.42 -31.50 20.93
N SER A 270 -36.92 -30.26 20.94
CA SER A 270 -38.28 -29.93 20.48
C SER A 270 -38.50 -30.41 19.04
N ALA A 271 -37.62 -30.02 18.11
CA ALA A 271 -37.71 -30.37 16.70
C ALA A 271 -37.74 -31.89 16.48
N MET A 272 -36.88 -32.62 17.19
CA MET A 272 -36.86 -34.10 17.14
C MET A 272 -38.14 -34.71 17.68
N ALA A 273 -38.69 -34.22 18.80
CA ALA A 273 -39.97 -34.69 19.32
C ALA A 273 -41.13 -34.46 18.32
N GLN A 274 -41.12 -33.36 17.56
CA GLN A 274 -42.10 -33.15 16.48
C GLN A 274 -41.88 -34.14 15.30
N LEU A 275 -40.63 -34.40 14.88
CA LEU A 275 -40.35 -35.37 13.81
C LEU A 275 -40.73 -36.82 14.20
N HIS A 276 -40.47 -37.24 15.44
CA HIS A 276 -40.89 -38.55 15.93
C HIS A 276 -42.42 -38.69 15.92
N ARG A 277 -43.16 -37.67 16.41
CA ARG A 277 -44.64 -37.65 16.30
C ARG A 277 -45.13 -37.69 14.85
N ALA A 278 -44.47 -36.98 13.93
CA ALA A 278 -44.80 -37.04 12.51
C ALA A 278 -44.58 -38.45 11.91
N TYR A 279 -43.52 -39.15 12.34
CA TYR A 279 -43.20 -40.50 11.89
C TYR A 279 -44.17 -41.53 12.47
N GLU A 280 -44.53 -41.45 13.75
CA GLU A 280 -45.55 -42.30 14.39
C GLU A 280 -46.92 -42.19 13.72
N ARG A 281 -47.29 -40.99 13.22
CA ARG A 281 -48.55 -40.78 12.50
C ARG A 281 -48.50 -41.23 11.04
N GLN A 282 -47.37 -41.07 10.36
CA GLN A 282 -47.23 -41.45 8.95
C GLN A 282 -45.80 -41.92 8.61
N PRO A 283 -45.45 -43.20 8.85
CA PRO A 283 -44.09 -43.71 8.69
C PRO A 283 -43.51 -43.58 7.26
N GLU A 284 -44.37 -43.67 6.24
CA GLU A 284 -43.98 -43.56 4.84
C GLU A 284 -43.99 -42.11 4.30
N CYS A 285 -44.21 -41.10 5.15
CA CYS A 285 -44.19 -39.71 4.70
C CYS A 285 -42.77 -39.28 4.27
N ALA A 286 -42.53 -39.18 2.96
CA ALA A 286 -41.22 -38.86 2.39
C ALA A 286 -40.61 -37.56 2.96
N ALA A 287 -41.43 -36.56 3.30
CA ALA A 287 -40.96 -35.32 3.90
C ALA A 287 -40.43 -35.53 5.34
N THR A 288 -41.06 -36.38 6.15
CA THR A 288 -40.55 -36.77 7.47
C THR A 288 -39.27 -37.58 7.34
N LEU A 289 -39.27 -38.58 6.45
CA LEU A 289 -38.14 -39.48 6.20
C LEU A 289 -36.87 -38.70 5.79
N ILE A 290 -37.00 -37.69 4.91
CA ILE A 290 -35.90 -36.81 4.51
C ILE A 290 -35.35 -35.97 5.68
N ARG A 291 -36.22 -35.41 6.54
CA ARG A 291 -35.77 -34.59 7.67
C ARG A 291 -35.13 -35.43 8.78
N LEU A 292 -35.59 -36.66 8.98
CA LEU A 292 -34.90 -37.66 9.81
C LEU A 292 -33.56 -38.08 9.19
N ALA A 293 -33.47 -38.27 7.87
CA ALA A 293 -32.21 -38.56 7.19
C ALA A 293 -31.17 -37.44 7.33
N ASP A 294 -31.58 -36.17 7.21
CA ASP A 294 -30.70 -35.00 7.48
C ASP A 294 -30.17 -35.05 8.92
N ARG A 295 -31.01 -35.37 9.92
CA ARG A 295 -30.53 -35.52 11.31
C ARG A 295 -29.56 -36.69 11.49
N LEU A 296 -29.87 -37.87 10.94
CA LEU A 296 -29.01 -39.06 11.04
C LEU A 296 -27.65 -38.84 10.37
N PHE A 297 -27.61 -38.09 9.27
CA PHE A 297 -26.36 -37.64 8.64
C PHE A 297 -25.51 -36.82 9.62
N PHE A 298 -26.10 -35.84 10.32
CA PHE A 298 -25.43 -35.09 11.40
C PHE A 298 -25.16 -35.91 12.69
N GLN A 299 -25.55 -37.18 12.75
CA GLN A 299 -25.15 -38.13 13.79
C GLN A 299 -24.12 -39.16 13.27
N SER A 300 -23.57 -38.95 12.07
CA SER A 300 -22.69 -39.90 11.35
C SER A 300 -23.32 -41.28 11.08
N ASN A 301 -24.64 -41.44 11.25
CA ASN A 301 -25.35 -42.68 10.95
C ASN A 301 -25.74 -42.72 9.46
N TYR A 302 -24.72 -42.93 8.63
CA TYR A 302 -24.81 -42.86 7.18
C TYR A 302 -25.75 -43.91 6.58
N ASP A 303 -25.68 -45.16 7.02
CA ASP A 303 -26.57 -46.22 6.50
C ASP A 303 -28.03 -46.04 6.94
N GLY A 304 -28.27 -45.55 8.17
CA GLY A 304 -29.62 -45.15 8.60
C GLY A 304 -30.17 -43.99 7.77
N ALA A 305 -29.37 -42.94 7.56
CA ALA A 305 -29.75 -41.80 6.72
C ALA A 305 -30.06 -42.23 5.27
N ARG A 306 -29.23 -43.09 4.69
CA ARG A 306 -29.44 -43.67 3.36
C ARG A 306 -30.71 -44.51 3.28
N GLY A 307 -30.94 -45.40 4.24
CA GLY A 307 -32.15 -46.24 4.28
C GLY A 307 -33.44 -45.43 4.37
N LEU A 308 -33.46 -44.34 5.14
CA LEU A 308 -34.60 -43.42 5.18
C LEU A 308 -34.76 -42.62 3.88
N ALA A 309 -33.68 -42.18 3.25
CA ALA A 309 -33.73 -41.47 1.96
C ALA A 309 -34.15 -42.37 0.79
N GLU A 310 -33.71 -43.63 0.76
CA GLU A 310 -34.14 -44.64 -0.21
C GLU A 310 -35.63 -45.02 -0.03
N ARG A 311 -36.15 -45.06 1.21
CA ARG A 311 -37.60 -45.15 1.48
C ARG A 311 -38.34 -43.90 1.01
N ALA A 312 -37.84 -42.71 1.34
CA ALA A 312 -38.46 -41.45 0.94
C ALA A 312 -38.59 -41.32 -0.58
N LEU A 313 -37.59 -41.78 -1.34
CA LEU A 313 -37.62 -41.79 -2.81
C LEU A 313 -38.76 -42.67 -3.37
N LYS A 314 -39.06 -43.81 -2.73
CA LYS A 314 -40.16 -44.72 -3.10
C LYS A 314 -41.54 -44.14 -2.78
N SER A 315 -41.66 -43.26 -1.78
CA SER A 315 -42.92 -42.61 -1.37
C SER A 315 -43.01 -41.12 -1.76
N ALA A 316 -42.23 -40.67 -2.74
CA ALA A 316 -42.13 -39.25 -3.10
C ALA A 316 -43.13 -38.80 -4.20
N ASP A 317 -44.25 -38.20 -3.79
CA ASP A 317 -45.30 -37.64 -4.67
C ASP A 317 -44.82 -36.57 -5.69
N THR A 318 -43.69 -35.91 -5.40
CA THR A 318 -43.23 -34.69 -6.09
C THR A 318 -41.75 -34.72 -6.46
N MET A 319 -41.41 -34.15 -7.62
CA MET A 319 -40.03 -34.08 -8.10
C MET A 319 -39.09 -33.30 -7.18
N ALA A 320 -39.59 -32.32 -6.41
CA ALA A 320 -38.79 -31.62 -5.40
C ALA A 320 -38.33 -32.56 -4.27
N ILE A 321 -39.22 -33.44 -3.80
CA ILE A 321 -38.91 -34.46 -2.78
C ILE A 321 -38.01 -35.56 -3.37
N GLN A 322 -38.21 -35.95 -4.63
CA GLN A 322 -37.35 -36.92 -5.32
C GLN A 322 -35.92 -36.38 -5.50
N ALA A 323 -35.76 -35.12 -5.93
CA ALA A 323 -34.46 -34.46 -6.05
C ALA A 323 -33.75 -34.31 -4.69
N GLU A 324 -34.47 -33.88 -3.65
CA GLU A 324 -33.95 -33.78 -2.28
C GLU A 324 -33.54 -35.17 -1.75
N ALA A 325 -34.31 -36.24 -1.97
CA ALA A 325 -33.93 -37.60 -1.60
C ALA A 325 -32.64 -38.07 -2.31
N HIS A 326 -32.50 -37.81 -3.61
CA HIS A 326 -31.25 -38.06 -4.34
C HIS A 326 -30.08 -37.22 -3.82
N TYR A 327 -30.31 -35.96 -3.42
CA TYR A 327 -29.30 -35.10 -2.79
C TYR A 327 -28.85 -35.65 -1.42
N GLN A 328 -29.77 -36.14 -0.58
CA GLN A 328 -29.41 -36.77 0.70
C GLN A 328 -28.60 -38.08 0.50
N ILE A 329 -28.97 -38.90 -0.49
CA ILE A 329 -28.19 -40.09 -0.89
C ILE A 329 -26.78 -39.68 -1.39
N ALA A 330 -26.69 -38.62 -2.20
CA ALA A 330 -25.42 -38.11 -2.70
C ALA A 330 -24.51 -37.57 -1.58
N ARG A 331 -25.08 -36.85 -0.60
CA ARG A 331 -24.37 -36.42 0.63
C ARG A 331 -23.82 -37.61 1.40
N VAL A 332 -24.63 -38.66 1.61
CA VAL A 332 -24.20 -39.87 2.32
C VAL A 332 -23.04 -40.55 1.58
N TYR A 333 -23.12 -40.73 0.26
CA TYR A 333 -22.01 -41.32 -0.50
C TYR A 333 -20.76 -40.44 -0.49
N HIS A 334 -20.91 -39.11 -0.55
CA HIS A 334 -19.79 -38.16 -0.43
C HIS A 334 -19.10 -38.30 0.94
N ALA A 335 -19.84 -38.25 2.05
CA ALA A 335 -19.29 -38.43 3.40
C ALA A 335 -18.67 -39.83 3.60
N SER A 336 -19.25 -40.86 2.97
CA SER A 336 -18.73 -42.24 2.94
C SER A 336 -17.52 -42.43 1.99
N ARG A 337 -16.99 -41.36 1.39
CA ARG A 337 -15.90 -41.37 0.38
C ARG A 337 -16.16 -42.25 -0.85
N ARG A 338 -17.43 -42.50 -1.20
CA ARG A 338 -17.85 -43.23 -2.40
C ARG A 338 -18.16 -42.25 -3.54
N PHE A 339 -17.13 -41.53 -3.98
CA PHE A 339 -17.25 -40.35 -4.83
C PHE A 339 -17.98 -40.61 -6.17
N ASP A 340 -17.82 -41.78 -6.78
CA ASP A 340 -18.50 -42.11 -8.04
C ASP A 340 -20.02 -42.28 -7.87
N LEU A 341 -20.45 -42.96 -6.81
CA LEU A 341 -21.88 -43.08 -6.47
C LEU A 341 -22.48 -41.72 -6.04
N ALA A 342 -21.66 -40.86 -5.41
CA ALA A 342 -22.06 -39.50 -5.08
C ALA A 342 -22.25 -38.64 -6.34
N TYR A 343 -21.31 -38.68 -7.29
CA TYR A 343 -21.39 -37.99 -8.59
C TYR A 343 -22.68 -38.36 -9.33
N ASP A 344 -22.93 -39.65 -9.48
CA ASP A 344 -24.16 -40.19 -10.09
C ASP A 344 -25.43 -39.71 -9.40
N ALA A 345 -25.44 -39.65 -8.06
CA ALA A 345 -26.60 -39.21 -7.30
C ALA A 345 -26.81 -37.68 -7.37
N TYR A 346 -25.74 -36.88 -7.41
CA TYR A 346 -25.85 -35.43 -7.69
C TYR A 346 -26.33 -35.16 -9.12
N GLN A 347 -25.87 -35.93 -10.12
CA GLN A 347 -26.41 -35.84 -11.49
C GLN A 347 -27.90 -36.19 -11.55
N LYS A 348 -28.33 -37.28 -10.90
CA LYS A 348 -29.75 -37.69 -10.82
C LYS A 348 -30.61 -36.63 -10.12
N CYS A 349 -30.09 -35.98 -9.06
CA CYS A 349 -30.74 -34.83 -8.43
C CYS A 349 -30.95 -33.66 -9.41
N LEU A 350 -29.89 -33.27 -10.13
CA LEU A 350 -29.93 -32.13 -11.06
C LEU A 350 -30.73 -32.39 -12.33
N ALA A 351 -30.82 -33.64 -12.80
CA ALA A 351 -31.70 -34.04 -13.90
C ALA A 351 -33.20 -33.92 -13.54
N ILE A 352 -33.55 -34.05 -12.24
CA ILE A 352 -34.91 -33.87 -11.74
C ILE A 352 -35.19 -32.40 -11.37
N ASN A 353 -34.19 -31.69 -10.84
CA ASN A 353 -34.28 -30.28 -10.49
C ASN A 353 -32.96 -29.54 -10.78
N GLU A 354 -32.87 -28.95 -11.97
CA GLU A 354 -31.67 -28.20 -12.38
C GLU A 354 -31.34 -27.03 -11.44
N LYS A 355 -32.33 -26.48 -10.72
CA LYS A 355 -32.14 -25.34 -9.81
C LYS A 355 -31.66 -25.74 -8.40
N HIS A 356 -31.26 -27.00 -8.20
CA HIS A 356 -30.80 -27.50 -6.90
C HIS A 356 -29.33 -27.13 -6.61
N ASN A 357 -29.08 -25.86 -6.28
CA ASN A 357 -27.73 -25.29 -6.16
C ASN A 357 -26.80 -26.03 -5.18
N LEU A 358 -27.32 -26.57 -4.06
CA LEU A 358 -26.54 -27.40 -3.13
C LEU A 358 -26.05 -28.73 -3.75
N ALA A 359 -26.78 -29.28 -4.73
CA ALA A 359 -26.36 -30.48 -5.47
C ALA A 359 -25.39 -30.12 -6.60
N ARG A 360 -25.51 -28.91 -7.18
CA ARG A 360 -24.55 -28.37 -8.14
C ARG A 360 -23.19 -28.12 -7.49
N TYR A 361 -23.16 -27.53 -6.28
CA TYR A 361 -21.93 -27.40 -5.49
C TYR A 361 -21.31 -28.77 -5.18
N GLY A 362 -22.12 -29.73 -4.70
CA GLY A 362 -21.66 -31.12 -4.47
C GLY A 362 -21.10 -31.79 -5.73
N LEU A 363 -21.72 -31.59 -6.89
CA LEU A 363 -21.21 -32.09 -8.17
C LEU A 363 -19.86 -31.45 -8.54
N GLY A 364 -19.70 -30.14 -8.33
CA GLY A 364 -18.44 -29.42 -8.53
C GLY A 364 -17.30 -30.00 -7.67
N GLN A 365 -17.59 -30.33 -6.40
CA GLN A 365 -16.64 -31.02 -5.53
C GLN A 365 -16.26 -32.42 -6.05
N MET A 366 -17.19 -33.16 -6.66
CA MET A 366 -16.90 -34.46 -7.28
C MET A 366 -16.09 -34.33 -8.59
N GLN A 367 -16.31 -33.26 -9.36
CA GLN A 367 -15.51 -32.95 -10.56
C GLN A 367 -14.07 -32.58 -10.18
N LEU A 368 -13.87 -31.75 -9.15
CA LEU A 368 -12.53 -31.49 -8.58
C LEU A 368 -11.83 -32.78 -8.13
N HIS A 369 -12.53 -33.69 -7.43
CA HIS A 369 -11.96 -34.97 -7.00
C HIS A 369 -11.59 -35.88 -8.20
N ARG A 370 -12.34 -35.80 -9.30
CA ARG A 370 -12.00 -36.48 -10.58
C ARG A 370 -11.03 -35.69 -11.47
N THR A 371 -10.43 -34.61 -10.93
CA THR A 371 -9.54 -33.65 -11.62
C THR A 371 -10.09 -33.03 -12.91
N ASP A 372 -11.41 -33.08 -13.14
CA ASP A 372 -12.08 -32.34 -14.22
C ASP A 372 -12.29 -30.88 -13.80
N MET A 373 -11.19 -30.14 -13.87
CA MET A 373 -11.12 -28.72 -13.54
C MET A 373 -12.04 -27.88 -14.43
N SER A 374 -12.25 -28.30 -15.69
CA SER A 374 -13.03 -27.56 -16.69
C SER A 374 -14.54 -27.62 -16.42
N SER A 375 -15.07 -28.82 -16.14
CA SER A 375 -16.47 -28.97 -15.74
C SER A 375 -16.71 -28.41 -14.35
N ALA A 376 -15.72 -28.48 -13.44
CA ALA A 376 -15.81 -27.87 -12.12
C ALA A 376 -15.98 -26.34 -12.21
N GLU A 377 -15.14 -25.63 -12.99
CA GLU A 377 -15.25 -24.17 -13.20
C GLU A 377 -16.65 -23.80 -13.71
N ALA A 378 -17.12 -24.45 -14.78
CA ALA A 378 -18.44 -24.20 -15.35
C ALA A 378 -19.61 -24.56 -14.40
N THR A 379 -19.42 -25.53 -13.52
CA THR A 379 -20.42 -25.98 -12.54
C THR A 379 -20.48 -25.04 -11.34
N PHE A 380 -19.35 -24.52 -10.86
CA PHE A 380 -19.28 -23.52 -9.81
C PHE A 380 -19.76 -22.14 -10.29
N GLN A 381 -19.40 -21.71 -11.49
CA GLN A 381 -19.85 -20.43 -12.06
C GLN A 381 -21.39 -20.34 -12.09
N ARG A 382 -22.05 -21.42 -12.53
CA ARG A 382 -23.53 -21.55 -12.50
C ARG A 382 -24.15 -21.50 -11.10
N VAL A 383 -23.37 -21.64 -10.01
CA VAL A 383 -23.84 -21.38 -8.64
C VAL A 383 -23.68 -19.89 -8.31
N LEU A 384 -22.57 -19.24 -8.69
CA LEU A 384 -22.41 -17.79 -8.52
C LEU A 384 -23.44 -16.97 -9.31
N ASP A 385 -23.83 -17.43 -10.51
CA ASP A 385 -24.88 -16.82 -11.34
C ASP A 385 -26.26 -16.79 -10.64
N HIS A 386 -26.44 -17.57 -9.57
CA HIS A 386 -27.65 -17.60 -8.74
C HIS A 386 -27.40 -17.08 -7.31
N HIS A 387 -26.19 -17.22 -6.79
CA HIS A 387 -25.77 -16.84 -5.43
C HIS A 387 -24.36 -16.21 -5.46
N PRO A 388 -24.22 -14.93 -5.86
CA PRO A 388 -22.92 -14.28 -6.04
C PRO A 388 -22.14 -14.03 -4.74
N ARG A 389 -22.78 -14.23 -3.58
CA ARG A 389 -22.17 -14.17 -2.23
C ARG A 389 -21.84 -15.57 -1.64
N CYS A 390 -21.78 -16.63 -2.44
CA CYS A 390 -21.48 -17.98 -1.94
C CYS A 390 -19.98 -18.16 -1.66
N VAL A 391 -19.55 -17.91 -0.42
CA VAL A 391 -18.17 -18.03 0.09
C VAL A 391 -17.51 -19.35 -0.31
N GLU A 392 -18.23 -20.46 -0.17
CA GLU A 392 -17.74 -21.82 -0.45
C GLU A 392 -17.41 -22.04 -1.93
N VAL A 393 -18.11 -21.34 -2.83
CA VAL A 393 -17.92 -21.42 -4.28
C VAL A 393 -16.79 -20.48 -4.71
N LEU A 394 -16.70 -19.29 -4.12
CA LEU A 394 -15.57 -18.37 -4.32
C LEU A 394 -14.25 -19.05 -3.91
N ARG A 395 -14.23 -19.71 -2.73
CA ARG A 395 -13.07 -20.47 -2.24
C ARG A 395 -12.70 -21.62 -3.18
N ALA A 396 -13.69 -22.37 -3.69
CA ALA A 396 -13.45 -23.46 -4.63
C ALA A 396 -12.86 -22.99 -5.96
N LEU A 397 -13.31 -21.84 -6.49
CA LEU A 397 -12.76 -21.23 -7.70
C LEU A 397 -11.38 -20.60 -7.47
N GLY A 398 -11.13 -19.97 -6.31
CA GLY A 398 -9.80 -19.51 -5.91
C GLY A 398 -8.78 -20.65 -5.86
N TYR A 399 -9.14 -21.73 -5.14
CA TYR A 399 -8.34 -22.96 -5.03
C TYR A 399 -8.02 -23.61 -6.39
N LEU A 400 -8.98 -23.55 -7.32
CA LEU A 400 -8.87 -24.07 -8.69
C LEU A 400 -7.90 -23.24 -9.53
N HIS A 401 -8.12 -21.92 -9.62
CA HIS A 401 -7.28 -21.03 -10.42
C HIS A 401 -5.88 -20.80 -9.83
N ALA A 402 -5.66 -21.10 -8.55
CA ALA A 402 -4.34 -21.08 -7.93
C ALA A 402 -3.43 -22.23 -8.44
N ARG A 403 -4.04 -23.38 -8.79
CA ARG A 403 -3.36 -24.58 -9.29
C ARG A 403 -3.21 -24.61 -10.81
N LEU A 404 -4.14 -23.98 -11.54
CA LEU A 404 -4.07 -23.85 -12.99
C LEU A 404 -2.96 -22.84 -13.41
N PRO A 405 -2.17 -23.16 -14.45
CA PRO A 405 -1.12 -22.26 -14.92
C PRO A 405 -1.71 -20.97 -15.49
N ASN A 406 -1.00 -19.86 -15.31
CA ASN A 406 -1.35 -18.51 -15.78
C ASN A 406 -2.66 -17.90 -15.22
N THR A 407 -3.44 -18.60 -14.38
CA THR A 407 -4.69 -18.06 -13.79
C THR A 407 -4.56 -17.49 -12.37
N LYS A 408 -3.34 -17.40 -11.82
CA LYS A 408 -3.08 -16.89 -10.45
C LYS A 408 -3.73 -15.53 -10.14
N ALA A 409 -3.82 -14.63 -11.13
CA ALA A 409 -4.51 -13.34 -10.96
C ALA A 409 -6.02 -13.50 -10.71
N LYS A 410 -6.70 -14.41 -11.42
CA LYS A 410 -8.11 -14.74 -11.15
C LYS A 410 -8.31 -15.37 -9.77
N ALA A 411 -7.35 -16.19 -9.32
CA ALA A 411 -7.41 -16.79 -7.98
C ALA A 411 -7.41 -15.73 -6.88
N LEU A 412 -6.53 -14.72 -7.01
CA LEU A 412 -6.53 -13.54 -6.13
C LEU A 412 -7.86 -12.77 -6.20
N GLU A 413 -8.41 -12.56 -7.39
CA GLU A 413 -9.70 -11.88 -7.58
C GLU A 413 -10.86 -12.62 -6.88
N TYR A 414 -10.90 -13.96 -6.92
CA TYR A 414 -11.89 -14.75 -6.17
C TYR A 414 -11.67 -14.69 -4.65
N TYR A 415 -10.42 -14.75 -4.16
CA TYR A 415 -10.13 -14.63 -2.74
C TYR A 415 -10.39 -13.20 -2.19
N GLU A 416 -10.09 -12.13 -2.94
CA GLU A 416 -10.45 -10.77 -2.54
C GLU A 416 -11.98 -10.59 -2.48
N ARG A 417 -12.74 -11.21 -3.39
CA ARG A 417 -14.21 -11.22 -3.33
C ARG A 417 -14.74 -12.06 -2.17
N GLU A 418 -14.08 -13.15 -1.80
CA GLU A 418 -14.41 -13.92 -0.60
C GLU A 418 -14.21 -13.07 0.67
N MET A 419 -13.08 -12.37 0.79
CA MET A 419 -12.81 -11.46 1.89
C MET A 419 -13.84 -10.31 1.98
N GLN A 420 -14.24 -9.75 0.83
CA GLN A 420 -15.28 -8.71 0.76
C GLN A 420 -16.63 -9.21 1.25
N VAL A 421 -17.06 -10.41 0.83
CA VAL A 421 -18.35 -11.00 1.27
C VAL A 421 -18.34 -11.26 2.78
N LEU A 422 -17.24 -11.78 3.33
CA LEU A 422 -17.11 -12.01 4.77
C LEU A 422 -17.15 -10.69 5.57
N ALA A 423 -16.53 -9.62 5.07
CA ALA A 423 -16.58 -8.29 5.69
C ALA A 423 -17.98 -7.65 5.62
N ASP A 424 -18.67 -7.77 4.47
CA ASP A 424 -20.07 -7.37 4.30
C ASP A 424 -20.98 -8.07 5.32
N GLU A 425 -20.80 -9.38 5.50
CA GLU A 425 -21.58 -10.21 6.45
C GLU A 425 -21.31 -9.81 7.92
N ALA A 426 -20.05 -9.51 8.28
CA ALA A 426 -19.70 -9.00 9.60
C ALA A 426 -20.43 -7.67 9.90
N VAL A 427 -20.35 -6.72 8.96
CA VAL A 427 -20.96 -5.39 9.09
C VAL A 427 -22.49 -5.46 9.10
N GLU A 428 -23.10 -6.40 8.38
CA GLU A 428 -24.54 -6.64 8.48
C GLU A 428 -24.93 -7.28 9.82
N HIS A 429 -24.11 -8.19 10.36
CA HIS A 429 -24.33 -8.81 11.67
C HIS A 429 -24.28 -7.77 12.82
N GLY A 430 -23.25 -6.91 12.85
CA GLY A 430 -23.13 -5.82 13.84
C GLY A 430 -24.35 -4.90 13.85
N LYS A 431 -24.82 -4.48 12.67
CA LYS A 431 -26.03 -3.66 12.50
C LYS A 431 -27.29 -4.34 13.05
N ARG A 432 -27.41 -5.67 12.98
CA ARG A 432 -28.56 -6.42 13.54
C ARG A 432 -28.51 -6.48 15.08
N LEU A 433 -27.32 -6.49 15.67
CA LEU A 433 -27.12 -6.48 17.13
C LEU A 433 -27.07 -5.07 17.75
N GLY A 434 -27.05 -4.01 16.92
CA GLY A 434 -26.91 -2.63 17.39
C GLY A 434 -25.50 -2.30 17.90
N GLN A 435 -24.50 -3.10 17.54
CA GLN A 435 -23.11 -2.95 17.97
C GLN A 435 -22.24 -2.47 16.80
N ALA A 436 -21.25 -1.63 17.11
CA ALA A 436 -20.21 -1.27 16.15
C ALA A 436 -19.23 -2.44 16.01
N THR A 437 -19.05 -2.96 14.80
CA THR A 437 -18.04 -4.00 14.50
C THR A 437 -16.70 -3.34 14.25
N ASP A 438 -16.08 -2.85 15.33
CA ASP A 438 -14.82 -2.11 15.28
C ASP A 438 -13.63 -3.02 14.90
N ASP A 439 -13.74 -4.34 15.14
CA ASP A 439 -12.81 -5.36 14.64
C ASP A 439 -13.50 -6.35 13.69
N ILE A 440 -13.45 -6.07 12.39
CA ILE A 440 -13.86 -7.01 11.32
C ILE A 440 -12.92 -8.24 11.28
N GLY A 441 -11.69 -8.11 11.79
CA GLY A 441 -10.71 -9.19 11.87
C GLY A 441 -11.18 -10.36 12.75
N SER A 442 -11.99 -10.10 13.77
CA SER A 442 -12.61 -11.13 14.61
C SER A 442 -13.47 -12.13 13.83
N TRP A 443 -14.16 -11.69 12.77
CA TRP A 443 -15.11 -12.49 11.98
C TRP A 443 -14.45 -13.50 11.03
N PHE A 444 -13.15 -13.33 10.74
CA PHE A 444 -12.39 -14.28 9.94
C PHE A 444 -11.92 -15.47 10.78
N VAL A 445 -12.36 -16.67 10.38
CA VAL A 445 -12.07 -17.94 11.07
C VAL A 445 -11.13 -18.85 10.26
N ASP A 446 -11.11 -18.76 8.93
CA ASP A 446 -10.27 -19.62 8.09
C ASP A 446 -8.93 -18.95 7.75
N ALA A 447 -7.86 -19.38 8.43
CA ALA A 447 -6.50 -18.95 8.12
C ALA A 447 -6.04 -19.35 6.71
N ASN A 448 -6.58 -20.43 6.11
CA ASN A 448 -6.13 -20.92 4.81
C ASN A 448 -6.44 -19.92 3.68
N LEU A 449 -7.52 -19.13 3.79
CA LEU A 449 -7.83 -18.03 2.87
C LEU A 449 -6.68 -17.01 2.80
N PHE A 450 -6.07 -16.70 3.95
CA PHE A 450 -4.96 -15.78 4.05
C PHE A 450 -3.60 -16.41 3.72
N LEU A 451 -3.43 -17.72 3.95
CA LEU A 451 -2.23 -18.46 3.52
C LEU A 451 -2.17 -18.63 1.99
N GLU A 452 -3.23 -19.13 1.35
CA GLU A 452 -3.28 -19.32 -0.11
C GLU A 452 -3.23 -17.98 -0.86
N SER A 453 -3.90 -16.93 -0.37
CA SER A 453 -3.77 -15.58 -0.97
C SER A 453 -2.41 -14.94 -0.70
N GLY A 454 -1.83 -15.11 0.49
CA GLY A 454 -0.46 -14.66 0.80
C GLY A 454 0.58 -15.25 -0.13
N LEU A 455 0.53 -16.57 -0.39
CA LEU A 455 1.40 -17.29 -1.32
C LEU A 455 1.27 -16.79 -2.77
N LEU A 456 0.06 -16.38 -3.19
CA LEU A 456 -0.17 -15.74 -4.49
C LEU A 456 0.33 -14.29 -4.53
N TYR A 457 0.36 -13.60 -3.40
CA TYR A 457 0.91 -12.25 -3.27
C TYR A 457 2.45 -12.19 -3.17
N GLU A 458 3.15 -13.23 -2.71
CA GLU A 458 4.62 -13.23 -2.56
C GLU A 458 5.35 -12.75 -3.84
N ALA A 459 4.90 -13.22 -5.01
CA ALA A 459 5.50 -12.89 -6.30
C ALA A 459 5.01 -11.57 -6.93
N SER A 460 4.01 -10.89 -6.36
CA SER A 460 3.34 -9.74 -6.98
C SER A 460 3.29 -8.49 -6.09
N ASN A 461 3.10 -8.65 -4.78
CA ASN A 461 3.05 -7.55 -3.82
C ASN A 461 3.37 -8.06 -2.40
N ALA A 462 4.64 -7.95 -2.00
CA ALA A 462 5.11 -8.34 -0.67
C ALA A 462 4.36 -7.63 0.48
N LYS A 463 3.85 -6.40 0.28
CA LYS A 463 3.08 -5.67 1.30
C LYS A 463 1.66 -6.23 1.48
N LYS A 464 1.03 -6.77 0.42
CA LYS A 464 -0.21 -7.56 0.54
C LYS A 464 0.08 -8.94 1.18
N ALA A 465 1.16 -9.61 0.78
CA ALA A 465 1.54 -10.91 1.34
C ALA A 465 1.80 -10.84 2.86
N CYS A 466 2.60 -9.86 3.32
CA CYS A 466 2.88 -9.63 4.74
C CYS A 466 1.58 -9.42 5.56
N ARG A 467 0.65 -8.59 5.05
CA ARG A 467 -0.65 -8.38 5.72
C ARG A 467 -1.51 -9.65 5.78
N ALA A 468 -1.51 -10.45 4.71
CA ALA A 468 -2.23 -11.72 4.71
C ALA A 468 -1.62 -12.71 5.71
N TYR A 469 -0.30 -12.85 5.75
CA TYR A 469 0.37 -13.74 6.71
C TYR A 469 0.27 -13.27 8.16
N SER A 470 0.29 -11.96 8.44
CA SER A 470 -0.06 -11.41 9.76
C SER A 470 -1.47 -11.85 10.18
N MET A 471 -2.45 -11.63 9.30
CA MET A 471 -3.85 -12.00 9.55
C MET A 471 -4.03 -13.52 9.75
N ALA A 472 -3.29 -14.35 9.00
CA ALA A 472 -3.27 -15.80 9.21
C ALA A 472 -2.67 -16.17 10.58
N ALA A 473 -1.60 -15.49 11.00
CA ALA A 473 -0.96 -15.71 12.30
C ALA A 473 -1.87 -15.27 13.46
N ASP A 474 -2.54 -14.12 13.34
CA ASP A 474 -3.51 -13.61 14.31
C ASP A 474 -4.68 -14.58 14.51
N ILE A 475 -5.21 -15.15 13.43
CA ILE A 475 -6.27 -16.17 13.48
C ILE A 475 -5.77 -17.44 14.19
N LEU A 476 -4.57 -17.93 13.85
CA LEU A 476 -3.99 -19.14 14.43
C LEU A 476 -3.56 -18.99 15.90
N GLN A 477 -3.35 -17.77 16.39
CA GLN A 477 -3.02 -17.49 17.80
C GLN A 477 -4.25 -17.33 18.71
N ARG A 478 -5.47 -17.26 18.17
CA ARG A 478 -6.70 -17.21 18.98
C ARG A 478 -6.92 -18.53 19.73
N PRO A 479 -7.33 -18.50 21.02
CA PRO A 479 -7.65 -19.72 21.75
C PRO A 479 -8.93 -20.36 21.17
N LEU A 480 -8.84 -21.62 20.72
CA LEU A 480 -10.02 -22.37 20.28
C LEU A 480 -10.88 -22.75 21.51
N PRO A 481 -12.23 -22.61 21.46
CA PRO A 481 -13.10 -22.82 22.61
C PRO A 481 -12.95 -24.18 23.31
N ASP A 482 -12.72 -25.24 22.54
CA ASP A 482 -12.66 -26.62 23.05
C ASP A 482 -11.24 -27.08 23.43
N SER A 483 -10.19 -26.33 23.11
CA SER A 483 -8.80 -26.77 23.29
C SER A 483 -8.15 -26.18 24.55
N ALA A 484 -8.47 -26.77 25.71
CA ALA A 484 -7.91 -26.36 27.00
C ALA A 484 -6.39 -26.60 27.10
N GLY A 485 -5.60 -25.59 26.74
CA GLY A 485 -4.16 -25.49 27.02
C GLY A 485 -3.21 -25.64 25.82
N SER A 486 -3.67 -26.06 24.66
CA SER A 486 -2.86 -26.01 23.43
C SER A 486 -2.95 -24.62 22.79
N ALA A 487 -1.97 -23.76 23.08
CA ALA A 487 -1.71 -22.59 22.24
C ALA A 487 -1.51 -23.07 20.79
N GLY A 488 -2.20 -22.42 19.84
CA GLY A 488 -2.46 -22.94 18.49
C GLY A 488 -1.23 -23.46 17.74
N ASP A 489 -1.44 -24.49 16.90
CA ASP A 489 -0.39 -25.22 16.19
C ASP A 489 0.60 -24.27 15.51
N ALA A 490 1.81 -24.23 16.07
CA ALA A 490 2.74 -23.14 15.83
C ALA A 490 3.57 -23.37 14.55
N ILE A 491 2.97 -23.09 13.38
CA ILE A 491 3.60 -23.17 12.04
C ILE A 491 4.84 -22.26 11.97
N PRO A 492 6.09 -22.76 12.08
CA PRO A 492 7.27 -21.89 12.10
C PRO A 492 7.60 -21.30 10.72
N GLU A 493 7.16 -21.97 9.65
CA GLU A 493 7.30 -21.53 8.26
C GLU A 493 6.57 -20.20 8.02
N LEU A 494 5.40 -20.00 8.64
CA LEU A 494 4.62 -18.77 8.53
C LEU A 494 5.38 -17.58 9.11
N TRP A 495 5.97 -17.74 10.29
CA TRP A 495 6.72 -16.69 10.98
C TRP A 495 8.06 -16.40 10.30
N ASN A 496 8.70 -17.43 9.72
CA ASN A 496 9.86 -17.26 8.84
C ASN A 496 9.52 -16.43 7.59
N ASN A 497 8.41 -16.73 6.93
CA ASN A 497 7.99 -16.00 5.73
C ASN A 497 7.51 -14.59 6.06
N LEU A 498 6.88 -14.37 7.23
CA LEU A 498 6.53 -13.04 7.74
C LEU A 498 7.80 -12.20 7.92
N GLY A 499 8.80 -12.68 8.68
CA GLY A 499 10.07 -11.99 8.88
C GLY A 499 10.81 -11.68 7.58
N ALA A 500 10.78 -12.59 6.61
CA ALA A 500 11.38 -12.39 5.29
C ALA A 500 10.64 -11.31 4.46
N LEU A 501 9.31 -11.22 4.54
CA LEU A 501 8.52 -10.19 3.86
C LEU A 501 8.61 -8.84 4.58
N SER A 502 8.64 -8.83 5.91
CA SER A 502 8.89 -7.63 6.72
C SER A 502 10.28 -7.07 6.42
N GLN A 503 11.31 -7.92 6.27
CA GLN A 503 12.65 -7.52 5.80
C GLN A 503 12.67 -6.90 4.39
N LEU A 504 11.66 -7.13 3.56
CA LEU A 504 11.49 -6.54 2.23
C LEU A 504 10.55 -5.32 2.21
N THR A 505 9.83 -5.02 3.29
CA THR A 505 8.71 -4.07 3.27
C THR A 505 8.63 -3.08 4.43
N SER A 506 9.36 -3.34 5.52
CA SER A 506 9.42 -2.56 6.75
C SER A 506 10.85 -2.08 7.03
N ASP A 507 10.94 -0.85 7.52
CA ASP A 507 12.16 -0.23 8.04
C ASP A 507 12.35 -0.48 9.56
N ASP A 508 11.39 -1.15 10.22
CA ASP A 508 11.46 -1.49 11.65
C ASP A 508 12.21 -2.83 11.86
N ASP A 509 13.51 -2.73 12.12
CA ASP A 509 14.37 -3.86 12.47
C ASP A 509 13.93 -4.60 13.74
N ALA A 510 13.27 -3.95 14.70
CA ALA A 510 12.85 -4.57 15.95
C ALA A 510 11.63 -5.49 15.74
N ALA A 511 10.69 -5.08 14.89
CA ALA A 511 9.56 -5.93 14.47
C ALA A 511 10.05 -7.16 13.70
N ILE A 512 10.91 -6.98 12.69
CA ILE A 512 11.49 -8.07 11.89
C ILE A 512 12.23 -9.08 12.78
N PHE A 513 13.01 -8.59 13.74
CA PHE A 513 13.72 -9.43 14.70
C PHE A 513 12.76 -10.23 15.60
N ALA A 514 11.67 -9.62 16.06
CA ALA A 514 10.66 -10.30 16.88
C ALA A 514 10.00 -11.46 16.10
N GLU A 515 9.64 -11.26 14.84
CA GLU A 515 9.04 -12.27 13.96
C GLU A 515 9.98 -13.48 13.74
N TYR A 516 11.26 -13.23 13.44
CA TYR A 516 12.25 -14.30 13.27
C TYR A 516 12.58 -15.03 14.58
N ASN A 517 12.68 -14.31 15.71
CA ASN A 517 12.87 -14.92 17.03
C ASN A 517 11.68 -15.83 17.39
N GLU A 518 10.46 -15.36 17.13
CA GLU A 518 9.25 -16.15 17.32
C GLU A 518 9.20 -17.39 16.41
N ALA A 519 9.64 -17.29 15.15
CA ALA A 519 9.83 -18.45 14.27
C ALA A 519 10.82 -19.47 14.84
N ALA A 520 11.97 -19.01 15.35
CA ALA A 520 13.00 -19.87 15.95
C ALA A 520 12.52 -20.56 17.23
N ASN A 521 11.82 -19.84 18.11
CA ASN A 521 11.25 -20.39 19.35
C ASN A 521 10.15 -21.43 19.06
N LYS A 522 9.26 -21.14 18.09
CA LYS A 522 8.24 -22.10 17.64
C LYS A 522 8.86 -23.35 17.00
N CYS A 523 9.87 -23.19 16.13
CA CYS A 523 10.55 -24.31 15.48
C CYS A 523 11.32 -25.20 16.47
N THR A 524 12.03 -24.61 17.43
CA THR A 524 12.81 -25.36 18.43
C THR A 524 11.92 -26.09 19.43
N LYS A 525 10.78 -25.51 19.82
CA LYS A 525 9.75 -26.21 20.60
C LYS A 525 9.17 -27.39 19.81
N ALA A 526 8.72 -27.18 18.57
CA ALA A 526 8.17 -28.24 17.73
C ALA A 526 9.16 -29.40 17.51
N LEU A 527 10.46 -29.09 17.37
CA LEU A 527 11.54 -30.09 17.30
C LEU A 527 11.68 -30.90 18.59
N ALA A 528 11.59 -30.27 19.77
CA ALA A 528 11.60 -31.00 21.04
C ALA A 528 10.38 -31.93 21.15
N ASP A 529 9.18 -31.42 20.86
CA ASP A 529 7.92 -32.18 20.93
C ASP A 529 7.89 -33.34 19.90
N ALA A 530 8.49 -33.16 18.71
CA ALA A 530 8.64 -34.22 17.71
C ALA A 530 9.68 -35.27 18.13
N ARG A 531 10.80 -34.87 18.75
CA ARG A 531 11.84 -35.79 19.27
C ARG A 531 11.32 -36.61 20.45
N VAL A 532 10.49 -36.04 21.33
CA VAL A 532 9.77 -36.78 22.39
C VAL A 532 8.81 -37.81 21.77
N ARG A 533 7.95 -37.39 20.84
CA ARG A 533 7.04 -38.29 20.11
C ARG A 533 7.78 -39.44 19.41
N LEU A 534 8.95 -39.19 18.81
CA LEU A 534 9.78 -40.25 18.22
C LEU A 534 10.34 -41.21 19.28
N ALA A 535 10.78 -40.71 20.44
CA ALA A 535 11.29 -41.53 21.52
C ALA A 535 10.20 -42.46 22.10
N ASP A 536 8.96 -41.97 22.21
CA ASP A 536 7.84 -42.77 22.71
C ASP A 536 7.28 -43.73 21.66
N ALA A 537 7.20 -43.33 20.38
CA ALA A 537 6.85 -44.24 19.28
C ALA A 537 7.83 -45.42 19.14
N ARG A 538 9.13 -45.19 19.45
CA ARG A 538 10.15 -46.25 19.51
C ARG A 538 9.96 -47.21 20.70
N LYS A 539 9.39 -46.77 21.82
CA LYS A 539 9.00 -47.64 22.95
C LYS A 539 7.70 -48.40 22.64
N GLY A 540 6.74 -47.73 22.01
CA GLY A 540 5.39 -48.24 21.73
C GLY A 540 5.23 -49.10 20.47
N ALA A 541 6.32 -49.65 19.93
CA ALA A 541 6.32 -50.66 18.86
C ALA A 541 5.47 -50.35 17.59
N THR A 542 5.34 -49.07 17.20
CA THR A 542 4.54 -48.65 16.01
C THR A 542 5.42 -48.01 14.92
N PRO A 543 5.89 -48.79 13.91
CA PRO A 543 6.84 -48.31 12.91
C PRO A 543 6.36 -47.09 12.12
N ALA A 544 5.07 -47.02 11.79
CA ALA A 544 4.48 -45.91 11.04
C ALA A 544 4.51 -44.58 11.83
N ALA A 545 4.30 -44.62 13.15
CA ALA A 545 4.37 -43.43 14.00
C ALA A 545 5.82 -42.93 14.13
N ALA A 546 6.77 -43.85 14.31
CA ALA A 546 8.20 -43.51 14.35
C ALA A 546 8.70 -42.95 12.99
N SER A 547 8.25 -43.51 11.87
CA SER A 547 8.57 -43.00 10.52
C SER A 547 7.99 -41.59 10.28
N LYS A 548 6.73 -41.35 10.68
CA LYS A 548 6.12 -40.02 10.59
C LYS A 548 6.87 -38.99 11.47
N ALA A 549 7.18 -39.33 12.72
CA ALA A 549 7.92 -38.44 13.60
C ALA A 549 9.35 -38.15 13.10
N ALA A 550 10.03 -39.14 12.50
CA ALA A 550 11.35 -38.94 11.91
C ALA A 550 11.34 -37.98 10.69
N SER A 551 10.36 -38.13 9.79
CA SER A 551 10.20 -37.20 8.66
C SER A 551 9.76 -35.79 9.09
N GLU A 552 8.95 -35.69 10.16
CA GLU A 552 8.58 -34.42 10.78
C GLU A 552 9.80 -33.70 11.39
N ILE A 553 10.69 -34.42 12.07
CA ILE A 553 11.96 -33.87 12.58
C ILE A 553 12.85 -33.40 11.43
N GLN A 554 13.06 -34.21 10.39
CA GLN A 554 13.88 -33.82 9.23
C GLN A 554 13.35 -32.54 8.57
N ARG A 555 12.03 -32.43 8.38
CA ARG A 555 11.36 -31.24 7.85
C ARG A 555 11.63 -29.99 8.71
N LEU A 556 11.50 -30.14 10.02
CA LEU A 556 11.74 -29.05 10.98
C LEU A 556 13.22 -28.68 11.11
N GLU A 557 14.16 -29.62 10.92
CA GLU A 557 15.60 -29.33 10.88
C GLU A 557 15.97 -28.54 9.62
N CYS A 558 15.39 -28.86 8.45
CA CYS A 558 15.49 -28.02 7.25
C CYS A 558 14.84 -26.63 7.43
N THR A 559 13.73 -26.55 8.17
CA THR A 559 13.07 -25.27 8.51
C THR A 559 13.96 -24.43 9.42
N LEU A 560 14.58 -25.02 10.45
CA LEU A 560 15.50 -24.33 11.35
C LEU A 560 16.78 -23.86 10.62
N ALA A 561 17.30 -24.64 9.68
CA ALA A 561 18.40 -24.22 8.81
C ALA A 561 18.04 -22.98 7.98
N THR A 562 16.81 -22.94 7.43
CA THR A 562 16.28 -21.81 6.66
C THR A 562 16.09 -20.56 7.53
N ILE A 563 15.52 -20.72 8.73
CA ILE A 563 15.39 -19.63 9.73
C ILE A 563 16.78 -19.10 10.12
N THR A 564 17.76 -19.97 10.35
CA THR A 564 19.13 -19.59 10.71
C THR A 564 19.79 -18.78 9.59
N TYR A 565 19.61 -19.18 8.34
CA TYR A 565 20.07 -18.43 7.17
C TYR A 565 19.40 -17.05 7.06
N ASN A 566 18.08 -16.97 7.28
CA ASN A 566 17.33 -15.71 7.21
C ASN A 566 17.67 -14.75 8.36
N VAL A 567 17.92 -15.25 9.58
CA VAL A 567 18.44 -14.45 10.70
C VAL A 567 19.86 -13.96 10.41
N ALA A 568 20.71 -14.78 9.80
CA ALA A 568 22.05 -14.34 9.36
C ALA A 568 21.96 -13.27 8.25
N ARG A 569 21.02 -13.41 7.29
CA ARG A 569 20.69 -12.39 6.27
C ARG A 569 20.26 -11.07 6.92
N PHE A 570 19.41 -11.13 7.94
CA PHE A 570 18.96 -9.95 8.68
C PHE A 570 20.13 -9.25 9.37
N TYR A 571 20.99 -9.96 10.11
CA TYR A 571 22.20 -9.37 10.69
C TYR A 571 23.16 -8.79 9.63
N GLU A 572 23.26 -9.42 8.45
CA GLU A 572 24.03 -8.90 7.31
C GLU A 572 23.42 -7.61 6.70
N ARG A 573 22.08 -7.49 6.68
CA ARG A 573 21.36 -6.25 6.31
C ARG A 573 21.69 -5.11 7.28
N CYS A 574 21.60 -5.40 8.58
CA CYS A 574 21.83 -4.44 9.67
C CYS A 574 23.32 -4.09 9.89
N GLY A 575 24.25 -4.75 9.20
CA GLY A 575 25.70 -4.51 9.34
C GLY A 575 26.36 -5.19 10.54
N PHE A 576 25.68 -6.11 11.22
CA PHE A 576 26.25 -6.93 12.31
C PHE A 576 27.03 -8.13 11.74
N TRP A 577 28.03 -7.84 10.90
CA TRP A 577 28.77 -8.82 10.09
C TRP A 577 29.27 -10.04 10.88
N GLY A 578 29.81 -9.81 12.09
CA GLY A 578 30.31 -10.89 12.95
C GLY A 578 29.23 -11.83 13.49
N LYS A 579 28.01 -11.34 13.77
CA LYS A 579 26.87 -12.20 14.13
C LYS A 579 26.41 -13.01 12.93
N ALA A 580 26.36 -12.40 11.74
CA ALA A 580 26.02 -13.10 10.50
C ALA A 580 27.05 -14.20 10.16
N GLU A 581 28.35 -13.89 10.26
CA GLU A 581 29.45 -14.84 10.04
C GLU A 581 29.40 -16.02 11.04
N ALA A 582 29.17 -15.77 12.33
CA ALA A 582 29.04 -16.83 13.33
C ALA A 582 27.86 -17.79 13.01
N LEU A 583 26.72 -17.24 12.60
CA LEU A 583 25.55 -18.03 12.21
C LEU A 583 25.79 -18.82 10.92
N TYR A 584 26.34 -18.21 9.87
CA TYR A 584 26.67 -18.93 8.62
C TYR A 584 27.71 -20.04 8.85
N ASN A 585 28.73 -19.81 9.68
CA ASN A 585 29.68 -20.87 10.05
C ASN A 585 29.01 -22.00 10.84
N SER A 586 28.08 -21.68 11.76
CA SER A 586 27.30 -22.72 12.47
C SER A 586 26.40 -23.53 11.52
N LEU A 587 25.80 -22.87 10.53
CA LEU A 587 24.95 -23.49 9.51
C LEU A 587 25.76 -24.38 8.56
N ILE A 588 27.02 -24.03 8.25
CA ILE A 588 27.92 -24.87 7.44
C ILE A 588 28.50 -26.03 8.26
N ALA A 589 28.66 -25.87 9.57
CA ALA A 589 29.04 -26.97 10.46
C ALA A 589 27.91 -28.01 10.60
N ASP A 590 26.65 -27.55 10.74
CA ASP A 590 25.48 -28.42 10.78
C ASP A 590 25.13 -28.99 9.37
N ALA A 591 25.38 -28.24 8.29
CA ALA A 591 25.07 -28.61 6.90
C ALA A 591 26.17 -28.18 5.89
N PRO A 592 27.26 -28.96 5.71
CA PRO A 592 28.41 -28.58 4.87
C PRO A 592 28.11 -28.38 3.37
N THR A 593 26.98 -28.91 2.89
CA THR A 593 26.49 -28.79 1.51
C THR A 593 25.67 -27.51 1.25
N TYR A 594 25.41 -26.68 2.27
CA TYR A 594 24.57 -25.49 2.13
C TYR A 594 25.29 -24.37 1.36
N ILE A 595 25.10 -24.34 0.03
CA ILE A 595 25.84 -23.48 -0.90
C ILE A 595 25.68 -21.99 -0.58
N ASP A 596 24.46 -21.49 -0.40
CA ASP A 596 24.25 -20.04 -0.27
C ASP A 596 24.92 -19.46 0.97
N ALA A 597 25.03 -20.20 2.08
CA ALA A 597 25.78 -19.75 3.26
C ALA A 597 27.28 -19.59 2.97
N LYS A 598 27.88 -20.49 2.17
CA LYS A 598 29.27 -20.36 1.70
C LYS A 598 29.45 -19.13 0.81
N LEU A 599 28.47 -18.84 -0.06
CA LEU A 599 28.48 -17.62 -0.88
C LEU A 599 28.27 -16.34 -0.04
N ARG A 600 27.45 -16.36 1.02
CA ARG A 600 27.34 -15.24 1.98
C ARG A 600 28.64 -15.02 2.74
N LEU A 601 29.32 -16.08 3.19
CA LEU A 601 30.66 -15.95 3.78
C LEU A 601 31.69 -15.41 2.78
N ALA A 602 31.63 -15.83 1.50
CA ALA A 602 32.47 -15.26 0.45
C ALA A 602 32.18 -13.76 0.25
N HIS A 603 30.90 -13.36 0.28
CA HIS A 603 30.47 -11.95 0.23
C HIS A 603 31.01 -11.13 1.42
N ILE A 604 30.96 -11.67 2.64
CA ILE A 604 31.50 -11.02 3.86
C ILE A 604 33.04 -10.96 3.80
N ALA A 605 33.72 -12.05 3.42
CA ALA A 605 35.17 -12.08 3.21
C ALA A 605 35.63 -11.04 2.18
N PHE A 606 34.88 -10.90 1.08
CA PHE A 606 35.17 -9.95 0.01
C PHE A 606 34.89 -8.49 0.39
N ILE A 607 33.71 -8.19 0.95
CA ILE A 607 33.29 -6.82 1.26
C ILE A 607 33.91 -6.30 2.56
N PHE A 608 33.72 -7.02 3.67
CA PHE A 608 34.09 -6.55 5.00
C PHE A 608 35.59 -6.73 5.24
N HIS A 609 36.11 -7.94 5.08
CA HIS A 609 37.54 -8.21 5.27
C HIS A 609 38.42 -7.77 4.09
N GLY A 610 37.86 -7.57 2.89
CA GLY A 610 38.63 -7.28 1.68
C GLY A 610 39.43 -8.46 1.13
N ASN A 611 39.31 -9.64 1.71
CA ASN A 611 40.09 -10.83 1.37
C ASN A 611 39.47 -11.53 0.15
N SER A 612 39.89 -11.07 -1.03
CA SER A 612 39.44 -11.63 -2.31
C SER A 612 39.87 -13.09 -2.52
N GLU A 613 40.94 -13.55 -1.86
CA GLU A 613 41.44 -14.92 -2.00
C GLU A 613 40.57 -15.89 -1.18
N ARG A 614 40.29 -15.57 0.09
CA ARG A 614 39.35 -16.32 0.92
C ARG A 614 37.93 -16.34 0.33
N ALA A 615 37.50 -15.27 -0.33
CA ALA A 615 36.24 -15.27 -1.07
C ALA A 615 36.28 -16.28 -2.23
N LEU A 616 37.35 -16.31 -3.04
CA LEU A 616 37.50 -17.26 -4.15
C LEU A 616 37.66 -18.71 -3.70
N GLU A 617 38.29 -18.98 -2.55
CA GLU A 617 38.28 -20.31 -1.92
C GLU A 617 36.85 -20.79 -1.64
N LEU A 618 36.05 -19.98 -0.95
CA LEU A 618 34.67 -20.30 -0.56
C LEU A 618 33.74 -20.44 -1.79
N ILE A 619 33.96 -19.63 -2.82
CA ILE A 619 33.26 -19.77 -4.11
C ILE A 619 33.68 -21.04 -4.85
N SER A 620 34.96 -21.42 -4.80
CA SER A 620 35.44 -22.68 -5.42
C SER A 620 34.83 -23.88 -4.71
N GLN A 621 34.79 -23.89 -3.38
CA GLN A 621 34.09 -24.92 -2.58
C GLN A 621 32.58 -24.99 -2.84
N ALA A 622 31.96 -23.90 -3.29
CA ALA A 622 30.56 -23.90 -3.74
C ALA A 622 30.40 -24.54 -5.12
N ILE A 623 31.29 -24.21 -6.07
CA ILE A 623 31.34 -24.79 -7.42
C ILE A 623 31.71 -26.29 -7.39
N GLU A 624 32.50 -26.73 -6.41
CA GLU A 624 32.82 -28.15 -6.16
C GLU A 624 31.60 -28.95 -5.64
N ILE A 625 30.64 -28.32 -4.96
CA ILE A 625 29.39 -28.96 -4.53
C ILE A 625 28.40 -29.02 -5.69
N ASP A 626 28.18 -27.89 -6.38
CA ASP A 626 27.40 -27.86 -7.62
C ASP A 626 27.99 -26.88 -8.64
N ALA A 627 28.61 -27.44 -9.67
CA ALA A 627 29.15 -26.69 -10.80
C ALA A 627 28.06 -25.98 -11.63
N LYS A 628 26.79 -26.39 -11.48
CA LYS A 628 25.62 -25.80 -12.16
C LYS A 628 24.95 -24.66 -11.38
N GLN A 629 25.45 -24.28 -10.20
CA GLN A 629 24.89 -23.14 -9.47
C GLN A 629 25.36 -21.80 -10.06
N SER A 630 24.45 -21.05 -10.70
CA SER A 630 24.79 -19.78 -11.39
C SER A 630 25.30 -18.70 -10.43
N SER A 631 24.70 -18.57 -9.23
CA SER A 631 25.08 -17.53 -8.25
C SER A 631 26.56 -17.60 -7.85
N ALA A 632 27.16 -18.80 -7.80
CA ALA A 632 28.57 -18.99 -7.52
C ALA A 632 29.47 -18.45 -8.63
N TRP A 633 29.15 -18.74 -9.91
CA TRP A 633 29.89 -18.22 -11.07
C TRP A 633 29.71 -16.71 -11.25
N LEU A 634 28.51 -16.18 -11.01
CA LEU A 634 28.26 -14.74 -11.03
C LEU A 634 29.08 -14.01 -9.96
N MET A 635 29.13 -14.57 -8.74
CA MET A 635 29.98 -14.02 -7.69
C MET A 635 31.46 -14.12 -8.04
N ARG A 636 31.93 -15.24 -8.60
CA ARG A 636 33.31 -15.39 -9.09
C ARG A 636 33.66 -14.30 -10.09
N GLY A 637 32.78 -14.07 -11.08
CA GLY A 637 32.95 -13.03 -12.09
C GLY A 637 33.10 -11.64 -11.47
N ASN A 638 32.26 -11.32 -10.50
CA ASN A 638 32.32 -10.05 -9.76
C ASN A 638 33.62 -9.88 -8.95
N VAL A 639 34.08 -10.91 -8.22
CA VAL A 639 35.34 -10.83 -7.44
C VAL A 639 36.55 -10.66 -8.37
N GLU A 640 36.55 -11.33 -9.53
CA GLU A 640 37.63 -11.16 -10.53
C GLU A 640 37.60 -9.78 -11.22
N LEU A 641 36.44 -9.13 -11.38
CA LEU A 641 36.39 -7.71 -11.79
C LEU A 641 37.12 -6.81 -10.79
N HIS A 642 36.89 -7.01 -9.48
CA HIS A 642 37.57 -6.26 -8.42
C HIS A 642 39.09 -6.52 -8.38
N ARG A 643 39.54 -7.75 -8.67
CA ARG A 643 40.98 -8.07 -8.84
C ARG A 643 41.59 -7.48 -10.13
N LYS A 644 40.78 -6.86 -10.99
CA LYS A 644 41.12 -6.36 -12.35
C LYS A 644 41.43 -7.48 -13.35
N SER A 645 41.05 -8.73 -13.04
CA SER A 645 41.17 -9.93 -13.88
C SER A 645 40.06 -9.98 -14.94
N VAL A 646 39.91 -8.93 -15.75
CA VAL A 646 38.69 -8.70 -16.57
C VAL A 646 38.39 -9.85 -17.56
N GLN A 647 39.39 -10.59 -18.01
CA GLN A 647 39.20 -11.75 -18.89
C GLN A 647 38.61 -12.97 -18.17
N ASP A 648 38.99 -13.22 -16.92
CA ASP A 648 38.47 -14.33 -16.13
C ASP A 648 37.09 -14.03 -15.56
N ALA A 649 36.83 -12.76 -15.23
CA ALA A 649 35.48 -12.26 -14.99
C ALA A 649 34.55 -12.54 -16.18
N ARG A 650 34.98 -12.14 -17.39
CA ARG A 650 34.24 -12.41 -18.64
C ARG A 650 34.00 -13.91 -18.87
N ARG A 651 35.02 -14.76 -18.65
CA ARG A 651 34.89 -16.23 -18.78
C ARG A 651 33.80 -16.78 -17.86
N ALA A 652 33.72 -16.31 -16.61
CA ALA A 652 32.69 -16.73 -15.67
C ALA A 652 31.27 -16.34 -16.13
N PHE A 653 31.07 -15.12 -16.62
CA PHE A 653 29.76 -14.70 -17.16
C PHE A 653 29.40 -15.42 -18.47
N GLU A 654 30.37 -15.66 -19.35
CA GLU A 654 30.14 -16.45 -20.58
C GLU A 654 29.79 -17.93 -20.29
N HIS A 655 30.36 -18.53 -19.25
CA HIS A 655 30.01 -19.91 -18.81
C HIS A 655 28.54 -19.99 -18.38
N VAL A 656 28.06 -19.02 -17.58
CA VAL A 656 26.64 -18.97 -17.19
C VAL A 656 25.71 -18.93 -18.41
N LEU A 657 26.01 -18.12 -19.43
CA LEU A 657 25.14 -18.02 -20.60
C LEU A 657 25.24 -19.20 -21.59
N LYS A 658 26.32 -19.98 -21.57
CA LYS A 658 26.51 -21.13 -22.47
C LYS A 658 26.00 -22.42 -21.86
N ASP A 659 26.42 -22.69 -20.63
CA ASP A 659 26.40 -24.04 -20.04
C ASP A 659 25.32 -24.20 -18.97
N MET A 660 24.64 -23.11 -18.58
CA MET A 660 23.79 -23.03 -17.38
C MET A 660 22.43 -22.38 -17.64
N ALA A 661 22.41 -21.08 -17.94
CA ALA A 661 21.23 -20.23 -18.01
C ALA A 661 21.38 -19.17 -19.12
N LYS A 662 21.04 -19.56 -20.35
CA LYS A 662 21.15 -18.72 -21.58
C LYS A 662 20.47 -17.34 -21.50
N HIS A 663 19.49 -17.20 -20.61
CA HIS A 663 18.67 -16.00 -20.42
C HIS A 663 18.84 -15.38 -19.03
N ASP A 664 19.99 -15.60 -18.37
CA ASP A 664 20.34 -14.96 -17.10
C ASP A 664 20.57 -13.44 -17.32
N VAL A 665 19.64 -12.64 -16.80
CA VAL A 665 19.60 -11.18 -17.05
C VAL A 665 20.81 -10.48 -16.44
N TYR A 666 21.35 -10.99 -15.32
CA TYR A 666 22.54 -10.43 -14.69
C TYR A 666 23.81 -10.72 -15.48
N ALA A 667 24.00 -11.95 -15.99
CA ALA A 667 25.13 -12.29 -16.86
C ALA A 667 25.09 -11.52 -18.19
N LEU A 668 23.90 -11.36 -18.79
CA LEU A 668 23.70 -10.52 -19.99
C LEU A 668 24.09 -9.06 -19.71
N CYS A 669 23.58 -8.46 -18.62
CA CYS A 669 23.92 -7.09 -18.22
C CYS A 669 25.44 -6.95 -17.92
N SER A 670 26.05 -7.96 -17.30
CA SER A 670 27.49 -8.00 -16.99
C SER A 670 28.37 -7.96 -18.24
N LEU A 671 27.99 -8.71 -19.28
CA LEU A 671 28.70 -8.71 -20.56
C LEU A 671 28.41 -7.44 -21.37
N GLY A 672 27.19 -6.88 -21.29
CA GLY A 672 26.87 -5.57 -21.83
C GLY A 672 27.77 -4.47 -21.28
N ASN A 673 27.90 -4.40 -19.95
CA ASN A 673 28.77 -3.44 -19.27
C ASN A 673 30.27 -3.66 -19.57
N TYR A 674 30.73 -4.92 -19.67
CA TYR A 674 32.09 -5.23 -20.14
C TYR A 674 32.36 -4.67 -21.55
N HIS A 675 31.41 -4.84 -22.47
CA HIS A 675 31.54 -4.33 -23.84
C HIS A 675 31.45 -2.80 -23.91
N LEU A 676 30.65 -2.16 -23.04
CA LEU A 676 30.61 -0.71 -22.91
C LEU A 676 31.94 -0.15 -22.40
N ALA A 677 32.53 -0.76 -21.37
CA ALA A 677 33.85 -0.40 -20.85
C ALA A 677 34.98 -0.58 -21.88
N ALA A 678 34.93 -1.66 -22.67
CA ALA A 678 35.83 -1.85 -23.81
C ALA A 678 35.65 -0.74 -24.87
N GLY A 679 34.41 -0.38 -25.18
CA GLY A 679 34.08 0.74 -26.08
C GLY A 679 34.69 2.08 -25.66
N LYS A 680 34.61 2.43 -24.36
CA LYS A 680 35.27 3.63 -23.81
C LYS A 680 36.79 3.57 -23.93
N SER A 681 37.40 2.43 -23.59
CA SER A 681 38.85 2.24 -23.65
C SER A 681 39.37 2.39 -25.08
N ASP A 682 38.69 1.78 -26.06
CA ASP A 682 39.03 1.90 -27.48
C ASP A 682 38.79 3.32 -28.03
N ASN A 683 37.77 4.05 -27.57
CA ASN A 683 37.56 5.45 -27.99
C ASN A 683 38.64 6.38 -27.41
N SER A 684 38.93 6.27 -26.11
CA SER A 684 39.99 7.07 -25.47
C SER A 684 41.37 6.76 -26.08
N ARG A 685 41.60 5.51 -26.51
CA ARG A 685 42.77 5.15 -27.31
C ARG A 685 42.76 5.83 -28.69
N ALA A 686 41.62 5.88 -29.37
CA ALA A 686 41.50 6.55 -30.67
C ALA A 686 41.80 8.06 -30.60
N GLU A 687 41.41 8.71 -29.50
CA GLU A 687 41.61 10.16 -29.28
C GLU A 687 43.05 10.53 -28.93
N ASN A 688 43.78 9.64 -28.24
CA ASN A 688 45.17 9.85 -27.82
C ASN A 688 46.22 9.30 -28.80
N GLU A 689 45.78 8.62 -29.87
CA GLU A 689 46.66 7.98 -30.86
C GLU A 689 47.05 8.98 -31.97
N ALA A 690 48.36 9.27 -32.07
CA ALA A 690 48.89 10.22 -33.03
C ALA A 690 48.88 9.69 -34.48
N ASN A 691 48.77 8.37 -34.69
CA ASN A 691 48.70 7.76 -36.01
C ASN A 691 47.24 7.67 -36.52
N PRO A 692 46.83 8.41 -37.57
CA PRO A 692 45.43 8.44 -38.04
C PRO A 692 44.86 7.07 -38.43
N ALA A 693 45.69 6.15 -38.94
CA ALA A 693 45.24 4.82 -39.34
C ALA A 693 44.93 3.93 -38.11
N VAL A 694 45.72 4.05 -37.04
CA VAL A 694 45.51 3.32 -35.79
C VAL A 694 44.35 3.95 -35.01
N ALA A 695 44.27 5.28 -34.97
CA ALA A 695 43.14 6.01 -34.39
C ALA A 695 41.80 5.62 -35.05
N LYS A 696 41.75 5.58 -36.39
CA LYS A 696 40.56 5.12 -37.13
C LYS A 696 40.17 3.69 -36.76
N LYS A 697 41.12 2.76 -36.72
CA LYS A 697 40.86 1.36 -36.36
C LYS A 697 40.38 1.20 -34.91
N ALA A 698 40.92 1.99 -33.97
CA ALA A 698 40.44 2.01 -32.59
C ALA A 698 39.01 2.57 -32.49
N LYS A 699 38.65 3.58 -33.29
CA LYS A 699 37.28 4.11 -33.37
C LYS A 699 36.30 3.10 -33.98
N GLU A 700 36.71 2.36 -35.00
CA GLU A 700 35.93 1.25 -35.59
C GLU A 700 35.69 0.12 -34.57
N MET A 701 36.71 -0.26 -33.79
CA MET A 701 36.61 -1.21 -32.66
C MET A 701 35.63 -0.72 -31.58
N SER A 702 35.74 0.54 -31.17
CA SER A 702 34.87 1.15 -30.16
C SER A 702 33.39 1.09 -30.57
N VAL A 703 33.06 1.46 -31.81
CA VAL A 703 31.69 1.37 -32.36
C VAL A 703 31.18 -0.07 -32.39
N GLN A 704 32.04 -1.06 -32.68
CA GLN A 704 31.65 -2.48 -32.62
C GLN A 704 31.39 -2.94 -31.18
N SER A 705 32.20 -2.49 -30.22
CA SER A 705 32.02 -2.79 -28.79
C SER A 705 30.72 -2.18 -28.25
N TYR A 706 30.41 -0.92 -28.56
CA TYR A 706 29.13 -0.30 -28.18
C TYR A 706 27.91 -0.99 -28.82
N ARG A 707 28.01 -1.45 -30.08
CA ARG A 707 26.93 -2.22 -30.70
C ARG A 707 26.66 -3.52 -29.94
N ARG A 708 27.70 -4.26 -29.57
CA ARG A 708 27.58 -5.48 -28.75
C ARG A 708 27.00 -5.19 -27.37
N ALA A 709 27.38 -4.08 -26.73
CA ALA A 709 26.80 -3.68 -25.44
C ALA A 709 25.27 -3.50 -25.55
N LEU A 710 24.82 -2.77 -26.57
CA LEU A 710 23.39 -2.60 -26.86
C LEU A 710 22.69 -3.93 -27.18
N GLU A 711 23.31 -4.82 -27.98
CA GLU A 711 22.80 -6.16 -28.25
C GLU A 711 22.63 -7.04 -26.98
N PHE A 712 23.35 -6.75 -25.89
CA PHE A 712 23.17 -7.43 -24.61
C PHE A 712 22.06 -6.79 -23.76
N PHE A 713 22.04 -5.45 -23.64
CA PHE A 713 21.01 -4.76 -22.84
C PHE A 713 19.60 -4.84 -23.47
N ASP A 714 19.49 -4.81 -24.80
CA ASP A 714 18.23 -5.06 -25.52
C ASP A 714 17.64 -6.44 -25.16
N LYS A 715 18.48 -7.48 -25.11
CA LYS A 715 18.07 -8.83 -24.67
C LYS A 715 17.71 -8.87 -23.19
N CYS A 716 18.33 -8.05 -22.32
CA CYS A 716 17.87 -7.90 -20.94
C CYS A 716 16.46 -7.32 -20.87
N LEU A 717 16.20 -6.22 -21.59
CA LEU A 717 14.90 -5.53 -21.58
C LEU A 717 13.78 -6.35 -22.22
N GLN A 718 14.09 -7.21 -23.20
CA GLN A 718 13.15 -8.19 -23.77
C GLN A 718 12.79 -9.33 -22.81
N LEU A 719 13.61 -9.60 -21.78
CA LEU A 719 13.36 -10.62 -20.75
C LEU A 719 12.76 -10.01 -19.47
N ASP A 720 13.09 -8.74 -19.19
CA ASP A 720 12.81 -8.01 -17.96
C ASP A 720 12.73 -6.51 -18.30
N GLU A 721 11.54 -6.08 -18.74
CA GLU A 721 11.22 -4.69 -19.11
C GLU A 721 11.55 -3.69 -17.98
N ASN A 722 11.54 -4.17 -16.73
CA ASN A 722 11.84 -3.39 -15.54
C ASN A 722 13.33 -3.39 -15.15
N CYS A 723 14.26 -4.01 -15.91
CA CYS A 723 15.68 -3.97 -15.52
C CYS A 723 16.33 -2.60 -15.73
N ALA A 724 16.23 -1.76 -14.70
CA ALA A 724 16.83 -0.44 -14.61
C ALA A 724 18.33 -0.42 -14.95
N ALA A 725 19.08 -1.47 -14.59
CA ALA A 725 20.51 -1.55 -14.90
C ALA A 725 20.78 -1.68 -16.42
N ALA A 726 19.92 -2.39 -17.16
CA ALA A 726 20.03 -2.51 -18.61
C ALA A 726 19.62 -1.21 -19.32
N ALA A 727 18.51 -0.58 -18.91
CA ALA A 727 18.09 0.72 -19.43
C ALA A 727 19.15 1.82 -19.17
N HIS A 728 19.75 1.82 -17.99
CA HIS A 728 20.86 2.72 -17.63
C HIS A 728 22.12 2.44 -18.48
N GLY A 729 22.42 1.18 -18.80
CA GLY A 729 23.50 0.80 -19.72
C GLY A 729 23.26 1.26 -21.16
N VAL A 730 22.02 1.16 -21.65
CA VAL A 730 21.59 1.70 -22.95
C VAL A 730 21.78 3.22 -22.99
N ALA A 731 21.32 3.94 -21.97
CA ALA A 731 21.44 5.39 -21.88
C ALA A 731 22.91 5.86 -21.94
N ILE A 732 23.81 5.20 -21.20
CA ILE A 732 25.25 5.51 -21.30
C ILE A 732 25.77 5.24 -22.72
N ALA A 733 25.43 4.10 -23.33
CA ALA A 733 25.87 3.77 -24.69
C ALA A 733 25.27 4.68 -25.78
N MET A 734 24.16 5.39 -25.49
CA MET A 734 23.62 6.46 -26.34
C MET A 734 24.40 7.77 -26.16
N ALA A 735 24.67 8.19 -24.92
CA ALA A 735 25.42 9.42 -24.63
C ALA A 735 26.84 9.39 -25.24
N GLU A 736 27.57 8.29 -25.04
CA GLU A 736 28.92 8.06 -25.60
C GLU A 736 28.97 8.02 -27.14
N ARG A 737 27.81 7.92 -27.80
CA ARG A 737 27.66 7.98 -29.26
C ARG A 737 27.19 9.35 -29.77
N GLY A 738 26.97 10.32 -28.89
CA GLY A 738 26.50 11.67 -29.18
C GLY A 738 24.99 11.92 -28.97
N ASN A 739 24.21 10.89 -28.60
CA ASN A 739 22.75 10.99 -28.41
C ASN A 739 22.38 11.40 -26.97
N ALA A 740 23.00 12.48 -26.47
CA ALA A 740 22.81 12.96 -25.09
C ALA A 740 21.37 13.43 -24.80
N SER A 741 20.62 13.88 -25.81
CA SER A 741 19.21 14.27 -25.71
C SER A 741 18.31 13.12 -25.26
N ASP A 742 18.59 11.93 -25.77
CA ASP A 742 17.75 10.72 -25.69
C ASP A 742 18.16 9.90 -24.47
N ALA A 743 19.48 9.75 -24.26
CA ALA A 743 20.07 9.19 -23.05
C ALA A 743 19.53 9.86 -21.77
N ARG A 744 19.45 11.19 -21.78
CA ARG A 744 18.86 12.00 -20.70
C ARG A 744 17.40 11.63 -20.41
N GLN A 745 16.59 11.32 -21.42
CA GLN A 745 15.20 10.92 -21.20
C GLN A 745 15.15 9.56 -20.51
N VAL A 746 15.91 8.56 -21.00
CA VAL A 746 16.01 7.24 -20.34
C VAL A 746 16.55 7.35 -18.89
N PHE A 747 17.49 8.26 -18.62
CA PHE A 747 17.94 8.54 -17.25
C PHE A 747 16.85 9.20 -16.38
N GLN A 748 15.95 10.01 -16.93
CA GLN A 748 14.78 10.54 -16.23
C GLN A 748 13.77 9.43 -15.95
N ASP A 749 13.41 8.62 -16.95
CA ASP A 749 12.43 7.54 -16.83
C ASP A 749 12.86 6.51 -15.76
N VAL A 750 14.14 6.07 -15.78
CA VAL A 750 14.71 5.16 -14.79
C VAL A 750 14.73 5.76 -13.38
N ARG A 751 15.05 7.06 -13.26
CA ARG A 751 15.05 7.78 -11.98
C ARG A 751 13.62 7.92 -11.43
N ASP A 752 12.67 8.27 -12.29
CA ASP A 752 11.32 8.63 -11.86
C ASP A 752 10.53 7.36 -11.48
N ALA A 753 10.71 6.25 -12.22
CA ALA A 753 10.27 4.92 -11.80
C ALA A 753 10.86 4.51 -10.43
N ALA A 754 12.15 4.80 -10.19
CA ALA A 754 12.80 4.52 -8.90
C ALA A 754 12.28 5.41 -7.75
N THR A 755 11.77 6.62 -8.03
CA THR A 755 11.09 7.45 -7.02
C THR A 755 9.62 7.06 -6.80
N ALA A 756 8.94 6.55 -7.82
CA ALA A 756 7.51 6.26 -7.78
C ALA A 756 7.15 4.98 -7.02
N GLY A 757 8.13 4.10 -6.76
CA GLY A 757 7.89 2.81 -6.10
C GLY A 757 7.01 1.85 -6.90
N LEU A 758 7.02 1.99 -8.23
CA LEU A 758 6.23 1.19 -9.18
C LEU A 758 6.80 -0.23 -9.30
N GLY A 759 6.54 -1.03 -8.27
CA GLY A 759 7.12 -2.36 -8.11
C GLY A 759 8.60 -2.32 -7.69
N PRO A 760 9.21 -3.50 -7.46
CA PRO A 760 10.65 -3.59 -7.37
C PRO A 760 11.24 -3.40 -8.77
N LEU A 761 11.82 -2.22 -9.06
CA LEU A 761 12.68 -2.06 -10.23
C LEU A 761 13.72 -3.18 -10.22
N THR A 762 13.74 -4.00 -11.27
CA THR A 762 14.55 -5.19 -11.26
C THR A 762 16.01 -4.78 -11.39
N LEU A 763 16.79 -4.89 -10.32
CA LEU A 763 18.25 -4.74 -10.42
C LEU A 763 18.86 -6.06 -10.93
N CYS A 764 18.35 -6.52 -12.09
CA CYS A 764 18.63 -7.77 -12.79
C CYS A 764 18.84 -8.94 -11.79
N ASN A 765 17.73 -9.35 -11.17
CA ASN A 765 17.60 -10.39 -10.13
C ASN A 765 17.71 -11.82 -10.74
N PRO A 766 17.70 -12.95 -9.97
CA PRO A 766 17.52 -13.06 -8.52
C PRO A 766 18.52 -13.99 -7.79
N ALA A 767 19.30 -13.41 -6.86
CA ALA A 767 20.02 -14.16 -5.82
C ALA A 767 19.93 -13.43 -4.46
N SER A 768 18.70 -13.05 -4.08
CA SER A 768 18.31 -12.42 -2.80
C SER A 768 19.38 -11.51 -2.17
N GLU A 769 19.50 -10.28 -2.68
CA GLU A 769 20.41 -9.23 -2.20
C GLU A 769 21.93 -9.53 -2.27
N LEU A 770 22.38 -10.75 -2.61
CA LEU A 770 23.81 -11.13 -2.63
C LEU A 770 24.62 -10.32 -3.65
N VAL A 771 23.94 -9.87 -4.70
CA VAL A 771 24.48 -9.15 -5.85
C VAL A 771 24.24 -7.63 -5.74
N PHE A 772 23.38 -7.19 -4.81
CA PHE A 772 22.92 -5.80 -4.68
C PHE A 772 24.05 -4.78 -4.42
N LYS A 773 25.15 -5.22 -3.79
CA LYS A 773 26.35 -4.41 -3.56
C LYS A 773 27.42 -4.53 -4.66
N ILE A 774 27.29 -5.49 -5.58
CA ILE A 774 28.35 -5.85 -6.55
C ILE A 774 28.01 -5.56 -8.02
N ALA A 775 26.73 -5.59 -8.42
CA ALA A 775 26.25 -5.08 -9.72
C ALA A 775 26.80 -3.67 -10.02
N LYS A 776 26.89 -2.89 -8.96
CA LYS A 776 27.49 -1.56 -8.80
C LYS A 776 28.90 -1.36 -9.36
N GLN A 777 29.73 -2.39 -9.52
CA GLN A 777 31.06 -2.22 -10.14
C GLN A 777 30.98 -1.89 -11.64
N GLN A 778 29.85 -2.19 -12.29
CA GLN A 778 29.78 -2.26 -13.75
C GLN A 778 29.50 -0.91 -14.41
N SER A 779 28.80 0.01 -13.73
CA SER A 779 28.71 1.43 -14.11
C SER A 779 29.98 2.22 -13.74
N ALA A 780 30.84 1.69 -12.86
CA ALA A 780 31.98 2.41 -12.28
C ALA A 780 33.25 2.40 -13.15
N VAL A 781 33.28 1.68 -14.27
CA VAL A 781 34.46 1.60 -15.18
C VAL A 781 34.59 2.84 -16.08
N LEU A 782 33.78 3.87 -15.85
CA LEU A 782 33.29 4.74 -16.94
C LEU A 782 33.62 6.23 -16.80
N VAL A 783 34.37 6.66 -15.78
CA VAL A 783 34.83 8.05 -15.63
C VAL A 783 36.32 8.10 -15.26
N ASP A 784 37.06 8.92 -16.01
CA ASP A 784 38.48 9.25 -15.94
C ASP A 784 39.50 8.14 -15.64
N GLY A 785 40.43 7.95 -16.58
CA GLY A 785 41.50 6.96 -16.47
C GLY A 785 42.66 7.36 -15.55
N SER A 786 42.40 7.90 -14.35
CA SER A 786 43.34 7.80 -13.21
C SER A 786 42.99 6.54 -12.41
N GLY A 787 43.98 5.68 -12.17
CA GLY A 787 43.74 4.30 -11.75
C GLY A 787 43.32 4.13 -10.29
N GLY A 788 42.07 4.45 -9.94
CA GLY A 788 41.62 4.46 -8.54
C GLY A 788 40.24 3.85 -8.21
N ALA A 789 39.33 3.64 -9.16
CA ALA A 789 37.91 3.36 -8.90
C ALA A 789 37.53 1.94 -8.40
N SER A 790 38.38 1.28 -7.59
CA SER A 790 38.22 -0.14 -7.25
C SER A 790 37.93 -0.48 -5.78
N MET A 791 37.59 0.47 -4.90
CA MET A 791 37.20 0.18 -3.51
C MET A 791 35.72 0.53 -3.17
N LEU A 792 34.98 1.15 -4.10
CA LEU A 792 33.60 1.60 -3.88
C LEU A 792 32.60 0.49 -3.53
N ALA A 793 32.92 -0.77 -3.81
CA ALA A 793 32.06 -1.93 -3.58
C ALA A 793 31.51 -2.03 -2.15
N ARG A 794 32.22 -1.50 -1.15
CA ARG A 794 31.93 -1.78 0.27
C ARG A 794 30.79 -0.96 0.89
N SER A 795 30.50 0.25 0.38
CA SER A 795 29.48 1.14 0.97
C SER A 795 28.04 0.87 0.48
N PRO A 796 27.00 0.88 1.33
CA PRO A 796 25.60 0.82 0.88
C PRO A 796 25.18 2.00 -0.01
N VAL A 797 25.76 3.20 0.17
CA VAL A 797 25.26 4.45 -0.45
C VAL A 797 25.33 4.43 -1.98
N GLY A 798 26.36 3.80 -2.54
CA GLY A 798 26.52 3.71 -3.98
C GLY A 798 25.72 2.59 -4.66
N CYS A 799 24.85 1.88 -3.93
CA CYS A 799 23.90 0.92 -4.53
C CYS A 799 22.64 1.63 -5.06
N ASP A 800 22.56 2.95 -4.87
CA ASP A 800 21.39 3.75 -5.15
C ASP A 800 21.31 4.13 -6.65
N VAL A 801 20.28 3.62 -7.32
CA VAL A 801 19.97 3.94 -8.72
C VAL A 801 19.73 5.43 -8.91
N LEU A 802 19.15 6.11 -7.91
CA LEU A 802 18.87 7.55 -7.95
C LEU A 802 20.16 8.38 -7.88
N LEU A 803 21.19 7.88 -7.20
CA LEU A 803 22.50 8.53 -7.15
C LEU A 803 23.19 8.48 -8.52
N TRP A 804 23.24 7.31 -9.15
CA TRP A 804 23.92 7.12 -10.44
C TRP A 804 23.12 7.66 -11.64
N SER A 805 21.80 7.52 -11.66
CA SER A 805 20.95 8.19 -12.67
C SER A 805 20.98 9.72 -12.49
N GLY A 806 21.04 10.22 -11.25
CA GLY A 806 21.29 11.62 -10.96
C GLY A 806 22.63 12.12 -11.52
N ILE A 807 23.72 11.38 -11.31
CA ILE A 807 25.06 11.72 -11.82
C ILE A 807 25.12 11.64 -13.35
N ASN A 808 24.68 10.54 -13.97
CA ASN A 808 24.78 10.37 -15.42
C ASN A 808 23.78 11.26 -16.19
N GLY A 809 22.61 11.52 -15.62
CA GLY A 809 21.70 12.57 -16.07
C GLY A 809 22.31 13.97 -15.96
N ALA A 810 23.07 14.27 -14.90
CA ALA A 810 23.81 15.52 -14.76
C ALA A 810 24.90 15.68 -15.83
N HIS A 811 25.66 14.63 -16.15
CA HIS A 811 26.60 14.65 -17.27
C HIS A 811 25.88 14.94 -18.61
N SER A 812 24.76 14.25 -18.88
CA SER A 812 23.95 14.47 -20.08
C SER A 812 23.39 15.91 -20.16
N TYR A 813 23.03 16.52 -19.02
CA TYR A 813 22.63 17.93 -18.97
C TYR A 813 23.80 18.89 -19.28
N VAL A 814 25.04 18.57 -18.93
CA VAL A 814 26.22 19.39 -19.30
C VAL A 814 26.46 19.32 -20.81
N GLU A 815 26.37 18.12 -21.41
CA GLU A 815 26.56 17.93 -22.86
C GLU A 815 25.49 18.66 -23.69
N VAL A 816 24.23 18.62 -23.26
CA VAL A 816 23.11 19.35 -23.88
C VAL A 816 23.12 20.86 -23.54
N GLY A 817 24.08 21.34 -22.73
CA GLY A 817 24.24 22.76 -22.39
C GLY A 817 23.29 23.30 -21.31
N ASN A 818 22.49 22.44 -20.67
CA ASN A 818 21.55 22.83 -19.61
C ASN A 818 22.21 22.78 -18.22
N TYR A 819 23.25 23.61 -18.03
CA TYR A 819 24.11 23.58 -16.85
C TYR A 819 23.35 23.78 -15.53
N ARG A 820 22.27 24.56 -15.52
CA ARG A 820 21.44 24.79 -14.32
C ARG A 820 20.79 23.50 -13.80
N GLN A 821 20.35 22.60 -14.68
CA GLN A 821 19.81 21.30 -14.27
C GLN A 821 20.92 20.33 -13.87
N ALA A 822 22.10 20.39 -14.51
CA ALA A 822 23.26 19.61 -14.10
C ALA A 822 23.71 19.95 -12.66
N VAL A 823 23.81 21.24 -12.32
CA VAL A 823 24.17 21.71 -10.97
C VAL A 823 23.17 21.20 -9.91
N LEU A 824 21.86 21.34 -10.16
CA LEU A 824 20.83 20.84 -9.24
C LEU A 824 20.89 19.31 -9.05
N ALA A 825 21.17 18.56 -10.11
CA ALA A 825 21.32 17.10 -10.05
C ALA A 825 22.58 16.67 -9.29
N TYR A 826 23.74 17.30 -9.54
CA TYR A 826 24.96 17.06 -8.76
C TYR A 826 24.80 17.43 -7.28
N GLU A 827 24.12 18.54 -6.97
CA GLU A 827 23.79 18.92 -5.60
C GLU A 827 22.90 17.87 -4.91
N ALA A 828 21.84 17.40 -5.56
CA ALA A 828 20.94 16.39 -5.00
C ALA A 828 21.69 15.09 -4.70
N SER A 829 22.50 14.60 -5.64
CA SER A 829 23.39 13.45 -5.42
C SER A 829 24.39 13.67 -4.28
N LEU A 830 24.95 14.88 -4.16
CA LEU A 830 25.92 15.22 -3.11
C LEU A 830 25.29 15.32 -1.71
N ARG A 831 24.06 15.84 -1.59
CA ARG A 831 23.29 15.84 -0.33
C ARG A 831 22.99 14.41 0.12
N ARG A 832 22.47 13.59 -0.79
CA ARG A 832 22.14 12.17 -0.57
C ARG A 832 23.36 11.35 -0.10
N LEU A 833 24.52 11.59 -0.72
CA LEU A 833 25.81 11.01 -0.30
C LEU A 833 26.25 11.45 1.11
N GLN A 834 25.97 12.71 1.50
CA GLN A 834 26.30 13.23 2.84
C GLN A 834 25.34 12.70 3.90
N GLU A 835 24.04 12.65 3.64
CA GLU A 835 23.00 12.11 4.54
C GLU A 835 23.28 10.65 4.88
N ALA A 836 23.51 9.81 3.86
CA ALA A 836 23.85 8.40 4.03
C ALA A 836 25.32 8.15 4.46
N THR A 837 26.07 9.21 4.76
CA THR A 837 27.34 9.13 5.51
C THR A 837 27.13 9.55 6.97
N LYS A 838 26.45 10.67 7.22
CA LYS A 838 26.06 11.12 8.57
C LYS A 838 25.30 10.05 9.35
N ALA A 839 24.32 9.39 8.73
CA ALA A 839 23.51 8.36 9.37
C ALA A 839 24.35 7.17 9.91
N MET A 840 25.47 6.86 9.25
CA MET A 840 26.39 5.80 9.67
C MET A 840 27.43 6.33 10.68
N GLU A 841 27.89 7.57 10.53
CA GLU A 841 28.73 8.24 11.54
C GLU A 841 28.00 8.44 12.88
N THR A 842 26.67 8.65 12.86
CA THR A 842 25.85 8.66 14.10
C THR A 842 25.73 7.29 14.75
N ALA A 843 25.68 6.21 13.96
CA ALA A 843 25.66 4.84 14.49
C ALA A 843 27.03 4.41 15.06
N ASP A 844 28.13 4.79 14.41
CA ASP A 844 29.51 4.62 14.94
C ASP A 844 29.74 5.44 16.23
N ALA A 845 29.05 6.59 16.38
CA ALA A 845 29.18 7.48 17.54
C ALA A 845 28.28 7.10 18.73
N SER A 846 27.13 6.46 18.51
CA SER A 846 26.20 6.03 19.57
C SER A 846 26.66 4.76 20.28
N GLY A 847 27.85 4.78 20.89
CA GLY A 847 28.49 3.64 21.56
C GLY A 847 27.82 3.13 22.85
N ALA A 848 26.54 3.45 23.06
CA ALA A 848 25.67 2.93 24.11
C ALA A 848 24.20 3.19 23.69
N GLY A 849 23.27 2.25 23.95
CA GLY A 849 21.85 2.53 23.71
C GLY A 849 20.86 1.38 23.93
N SER A 850 21.18 0.15 23.48
CA SER A 850 20.19 -0.94 23.45
C SER A 850 20.76 -2.32 23.82
N ASP A 851 21.29 -2.45 25.03
CA ASP A 851 21.44 -3.77 25.69
C ASP A 851 20.05 -4.31 26.07
N ARG A 852 19.36 -4.92 25.10
CA ARG A 852 18.23 -5.84 25.25
C ARG A 852 17.88 -6.47 23.90
N PHE A 853 17.18 -7.60 23.93
CA PHE A 853 16.82 -8.42 22.75
C PHE A 853 18.03 -9.10 22.08
N VAL A 854 18.70 -9.92 22.89
CA VAL A 854 19.71 -10.93 22.51
C VAL A 854 19.00 -12.29 22.35
N VAL A 855 19.29 -13.03 21.27
CA VAL A 855 18.64 -14.35 21.03
C VAL A 855 19.34 -15.41 21.87
N SER A 856 18.99 -15.52 23.16
CA SER A 856 19.67 -16.40 24.12
C SER A 856 19.75 -17.87 23.67
N ALA A 857 18.78 -18.36 22.88
CA ALA A 857 18.76 -19.72 22.34
C ALA A 857 19.78 -19.95 21.20
N LEU A 858 20.05 -18.94 20.36
CA LEU A 858 21.05 -19.03 19.27
C LEU A 858 22.43 -18.56 19.73
N GLU A 859 22.52 -17.50 20.53
CA GLU A 859 23.79 -16.98 21.03
C GLU A 859 24.46 -17.95 22.02
N ALA A 860 23.70 -18.86 22.64
CA ALA A 860 24.24 -20.01 23.38
C ALA A 860 24.99 -21.03 22.50
N LYS A 861 24.67 -21.17 21.20
CA LYS A 861 25.50 -21.92 20.24
C LYS A 861 26.78 -21.17 19.86
N CYS A 862 26.76 -19.83 19.87
CA CYS A 862 27.82 -18.98 19.31
C CYS A 862 28.85 -18.46 20.33
N GLY A 863 28.77 -18.87 21.60
CA GLY A 863 29.88 -18.75 22.55
C GLY A 863 30.24 -17.33 23.03
N GLY A 864 29.29 -16.39 23.03
CA GLY A 864 29.45 -15.08 23.69
C GLY A 864 30.50 -14.14 23.07
N LEU A 865 30.90 -14.37 21.82
CA LEU A 865 31.90 -13.58 21.10
C LEU A 865 31.24 -12.55 20.18
N LEU A 866 31.43 -11.25 20.49
CA LEU A 866 32.09 -10.25 19.61
C LEU A 866 31.82 -8.81 20.09
N THR A 867 32.83 -7.95 19.94
CA THR A 867 32.73 -6.49 20.13
C THR A 867 32.24 -5.80 18.84
N ALA A 868 31.62 -4.63 18.99
CA ALA A 868 31.22 -3.82 17.84
C ALA A 868 32.43 -3.34 17.03
N THR A 869 32.44 -3.64 15.72
CA THR A 869 33.52 -3.30 14.79
C THR A 869 33.11 -2.15 13.85
N ARG A 870 33.95 -1.12 13.81
CA ARG A 870 33.75 0.13 13.05
C ARG A 870 33.91 -0.08 11.55
N LEU A 871 33.42 0.88 10.75
CA LEU A 871 33.77 1.03 9.33
C LEU A 871 35.28 0.87 9.09
N THR A 872 35.67 0.09 8.09
CA THR A 872 37.08 -0.10 7.73
C THR A 872 37.69 1.20 7.16
N ASP A 873 38.99 1.42 7.35
CA ASP A 873 39.64 2.65 6.87
C ASP A 873 39.60 2.77 5.32
N ALA A 874 39.54 1.64 4.61
CA ALA A 874 39.34 1.61 3.15
C ALA A 874 37.97 2.15 2.73
N GLU A 875 36.89 1.82 3.45
CA GLU A 875 35.55 2.37 3.21
C GLU A 875 35.52 3.89 3.44
N ARG A 876 36.16 4.36 4.51
CA ARG A 876 36.27 5.80 4.81
C ARG A 876 37.17 6.54 3.83
N ALA A 877 38.19 5.90 3.26
CA ALA A 877 39.02 6.47 2.21
C ALA A 877 38.23 6.64 0.89
N GLU A 878 37.57 5.60 0.42
CA GLU A 878 36.89 5.63 -0.88
C GLU A 878 35.60 6.49 -0.88
N ARG A 879 34.86 6.55 0.24
CA ARG A 879 33.75 7.52 0.38
C ARG A 879 34.24 8.97 0.23
N LYS A 880 35.43 9.29 0.75
CA LYS A 880 36.05 10.61 0.55
C LYS A 880 36.39 10.82 -0.93
N ARG A 881 36.91 9.81 -1.62
CA ARG A 881 37.19 9.85 -3.07
C ARG A 881 35.94 10.20 -3.90
N VAL A 882 34.82 9.49 -3.74
CA VAL A 882 33.58 9.87 -4.49
C VAL A 882 32.99 11.20 -4.03
N LYS A 883 33.10 11.58 -2.75
CA LYS A 883 32.69 12.91 -2.28
C LYS A 883 33.54 14.04 -2.91
N ARG A 884 34.83 13.80 -3.14
CA ARG A 884 35.76 14.66 -3.89
C ARG A 884 35.37 14.72 -5.36
N ASP A 885 35.28 13.57 -6.03
CA ASP A 885 34.97 13.47 -7.46
C ASP A 885 33.64 14.16 -7.80
N LEU A 886 32.59 13.90 -7.01
CA LEU A 886 31.26 14.50 -7.17
C LEU A 886 31.24 16.02 -6.90
N ARG A 887 32.02 16.50 -5.93
CA ARG A 887 32.27 17.94 -5.76
C ARG A 887 33.00 18.54 -6.96
N LEU A 888 33.96 17.83 -7.55
CA LEU A 888 34.71 18.31 -8.71
C LEU A 888 33.82 18.44 -9.95
N TYR A 889 32.89 17.50 -10.19
CA TYR A 889 31.89 17.65 -11.26
C TYR A 889 30.93 18.84 -11.01
N LEU A 890 30.48 19.04 -9.77
CA LEU A 890 29.69 20.21 -9.38
C LEU A 890 30.45 21.52 -9.61
N ILE A 891 31.71 21.60 -9.19
CA ILE A 891 32.60 22.77 -9.41
C ILE A 891 32.76 23.06 -10.90
N ARG A 892 33.01 22.03 -11.72
CA ARG A 892 33.15 22.15 -13.18
C ARG A 892 31.84 22.59 -13.84
N ALA A 893 30.69 22.07 -13.42
CA ALA A 893 29.38 22.49 -13.91
C ALA A 893 29.08 23.96 -13.56
N LEU A 894 29.35 24.38 -12.33
CA LEU A 894 29.24 25.78 -11.90
C LEU A 894 30.17 26.71 -12.70
N TYR A 895 31.43 26.32 -12.92
CA TYR A 895 32.40 27.07 -13.74
C TYR A 895 31.92 27.25 -15.19
N ILE A 896 31.39 26.19 -15.82
CA ILE A 896 30.85 26.27 -17.18
C ILE A 896 29.59 27.15 -17.21
N GLN A 897 28.67 26.99 -16.25
CA GLN A 897 27.47 27.82 -16.14
C GLN A 897 27.81 29.31 -15.97
N ALA A 898 28.72 29.64 -15.06
CA ALA A 898 29.19 31.00 -14.81
C ALA A 898 29.86 31.60 -16.05
N LYS A 899 30.69 30.83 -16.76
CA LYS A 899 31.33 31.29 -18.01
C LYS A 899 30.31 31.52 -19.14
N ALA A 900 29.28 30.70 -19.26
CA ALA A 900 28.22 30.84 -20.27
C ALA A 900 27.28 32.03 -19.98
N THR A 901 26.98 32.28 -18.70
CA THR A 901 26.09 33.37 -18.25
C THR A 901 26.80 34.69 -17.97
N LYS A 902 28.14 34.66 -17.85
CA LYS A 902 28.99 35.73 -17.28
C LYS A 902 28.65 36.11 -15.82
N ASP A 903 27.98 35.22 -15.09
CA ASP A 903 27.58 35.48 -13.70
C ASP A 903 28.76 35.27 -12.73
N ILE A 904 29.23 36.37 -12.13
CA ILE A 904 30.31 36.39 -11.16
C ILE A 904 29.93 35.75 -9.81
N TYR A 905 28.65 35.73 -9.44
CA TYR A 905 28.19 35.12 -8.18
C TYR A 905 28.34 33.60 -8.24
N ILE A 906 27.85 32.98 -9.32
CA ILE A 906 28.03 31.53 -9.58
C ILE A 906 29.52 31.18 -9.62
N MET A 907 30.35 32.07 -10.20
CA MET A 907 31.80 31.87 -10.24
C MET A 907 32.45 31.92 -8.84
N ARG A 908 32.01 32.84 -7.96
CA ARG A 908 32.44 32.89 -6.56
C ARG A 908 31.96 31.67 -5.76
N THR A 909 30.77 31.13 -6.07
CA THR A 909 30.31 29.84 -5.51
C THR A 909 31.21 28.68 -5.92
N ALA A 910 31.60 28.60 -7.20
CA ALA A 910 32.56 27.60 -7.68
C ALA A 910 33.91 27.72 -6.96
N LEU A 911 34.45 28.94 -6.84
CA LEU A 911 35.69 29.22 -6.12
C LEU A 911 35.62 28.79 -4.64
N SER A 912 34.53 29.13 -3.95
CA SER A 912 34.33 28.73 -2.55
C SER A 912 34.26 27.21 -2.38
N HIS A 913 33.62 26.48 -3.30
CA HIS A 913 33.57 25.01 -3.24
C HIS A 913 34.94 24.36 -3.47
N ILE A 914 35.76 24.85 -4.41
CA ILE A 914 37.09 24.29 -4.64
C ILE A 914 38.08 24.66 -3.53
N GLN A 915 37.99 25.88 -2.98
CA GLN A 915 38.76 26.26 -1.78
C GLN A 915 38.39 25.38 -0.57
N SER A 916 37.10 25.10 -0.35
CA SER A 916 36.63 24.16 0.66
C SER A 916 37.13 22.72 0.42
N LEU A 917 37.25 22.29 -0.84
CA LEU A 917 37.83 20.99 -1.17
C LEU A 917 39.32 20.93 -0.82
N CYS A 918 40.09 21.96 -1.20
CA CYS A 918 41.51 22.06 -0.84
C CYS A 918 41.73 22.09 0.68
N THR A 919 40.85 22.74 1.46
CA THR A 919 40.95 22.70 2.93
C THR A 919 40.56 21.33 3.52
N ASP A 920 39.51 20.68 3.00
CA ASP A 920 39.06 19.36 3.46
C ASP A 920 40.12 18.26 3.19
N GLU A 921 40.91 18.42 2.12
CA GLU A 921 41.93 17.46 1.68
C GLU A 921 43.38 17.90 2.00
N CYS A 922 43.55 19.03 2.71
CA CYS A 922 44.86 19.62 3.07
C CYS A 922 45.77 19.95 1.86
N ILE A 923 45.21 20.14 0.66
CA ILE A 923 45.94 20.48 -0.57
C ILE A 923 46.47 21.92 -0.44
N LYS A 924 47.80 22.08 -0.48
CA LYS A 924 48.48 23.38 -0.42
C LYS A 924 49.62 23.44 -1.42
N LEU A 925 49.87 24.63 -1.98
CA LEU A 925 51.10 24.90 -2.72
C LEU A 925 52.30 24.89 -1.76
N PRO A 926 53.49 24.42 -2.19
CA PRO A 926 54.72 24.54 -1.41
C PRO A 926 55.08 26.00 -1.15
N GLU A 927 55.57 26.31 0.06
CA GLU A 927 56.01 27.68 0.42
C GLU A 927 57.14 28.22 -0.46
N SER A 928 57.90 27.33 -1.11
CA SER A 928 58.92 27.68 -2.11
C SER A 928 58.34 28.19 -3.43
N ALA A 929 57.08 27.87 -3.76
CA ALA A 929 56.39 28.38 -4.96
C ALA A 929 55.72 29.75 -4.74
N LEU A 930 55.57 30.19 -3.48
CA LEU A 930 54.93 31.45 -3.11
C LEU A 930 55.91 32.63 -2.97
N LYS A 931 57.21 32.38 -3.14
CA LYS A 931 58.24 33.44 -3.15
C LYS A 931 58.52 33.88 -4.59
N PRO A 932 58.47 35.19 -4.92
CA PRO A 932 58.87 35.68 -6.23
C PRO A 932 60.39 35.61 -6.40
N ASP A 933 60.84 35.15 -7.56
CA ASP A 933 62.26 35.16 -7.97
C ASP A 933 62.76 36.61 -8.13
N THR A 934 63.27 37.20 -7.06
CA THR A 934 63.81 38.58 -7.01
C THR A 934 65.22 38.64 -7.60
N ALA A 935 65.34 38.37 -8.89
CA ALA A 935 66.60 38.38 -9.63
C ALA A 935 67.10 39.80 -9.94
N THR A 936 67.88 40.39 -9.03
CA THR A 936 68.64 41.62 -9.30
C THR A 936 70.09 41.56 -8.79
N THR A 937 71.01 41.84 -9.72
CA THR A 937 72.37 42.39 -9.50
C THR A 937 73.34 41.66 -8.56
N SER A 938 74.21 40.83 -9.14
CA SER A 938 75.64 41.15 -9.22
C SER A 938 76.26 40.46 -10.44
N ALA A 939 77.18 41.13 -11.14
CA ALA A 939 77.79 40.60 -12.36
C ALA A 939 79.32 40.66 -12.28
N THR A 940 79.95 39.49 -12.33
CA THR A 940 81.37 39.31 -12.68
C THR A 940 81.46 38.09 -13.60
N LYS A 941 82.26 38.22 -14.66
CA LYS A 941 82.48 37.14 -15.63
C LYS A 941 83.44 36.11 -15.06
N GLU A 942 83.26 34.85 -15.45
CA GLU A 942 84.32 34.08 -16.13
C GLU A 942 83.69 33.02 -17.04
N THR A 943 84.48 32.44 -17.94
CA THR A 943 83.96 31.76 -19.15
C THR A 943 84.55 30.36 -19.35
N THR A 944 83.69 29.35 -19.42
CA THR A 944 83.87 28.09 -20.18
C THR A 944 82.49 27.48 -20.48
N ASP A 945 82.41 26.74 -21.58
CA ASP A 945 81.16 26.16 -22.12
C ASP A 945 80.72 24.85 -21.41
N ASP A 946 79.52 24.40 -21.77
CA ASP A 946 78.95 23.05 -21.62
C ASP A 946 78.98 22.36 -20.24
N ALA A 947 77.93 22.64 -19.44
CA ALA A 947 77.38 21.66 -18.48
C ALA A 947 75.87 21.88 -18.27
N ASP A 948 75.07 20.80 -18.37
CA ASP A 948 73.68 20.78 -17.90
C ASP A 948 73.67 20.85 -16.36
N GLY A 949 73.52 22.07 -15.84
CA GLY A 949 73.41 22.32 -14.40
C GLY A 949 72.04 21.95 -13.85
N ASP A 950 71.77 20.65 -13.70
CA ASP A 950 70.60 20.16 -12.97
C ASP A 950 70.60 20.74 -11.54
N VAL A 951 69.54 21.46 -11.17
CA VAL A 951 69.28 21.80 -9.77
C VAL A 951 68.73 20.54 -9.11
N GLU A 952 69.65 19.69 -8.64
CA GLU A 952 69.32 18.45 -7.96
C GLU A 952 68.46 18.72 -6.72
N MET A 953 67.19 18.32 -6.80
CA MET A 953 66.40 18.00 -5.62
C MET A 953 66.89 16.65 -5.10
N THR A 954 68.04 16.65 -4.42
CA THR A 954 68.85 15.46 -4.09
C THR A 954 68.08 14.35 -3.36
N GLU A 955 68.47 13.11 -3.63
CA GLU A 955 67.62 11.91 -3.43
C GLU A 955 67.98 11.09 -2.17
N ASP A 956 69.05 11.46 -1.44
CA ASP A 956 69.65 10.66 -0.36
C ASP A 956 69.05 10.88 1.04
N ALA A 957 68.13 10.00 1.46
CA ALA A 957 67.81 9.75 2.88
C ALA A 957 67.04 8.44 3.13
N VAL A 958 67.52 7.27 2.66
CA VAL A 958 66.87 5.96 2.92
C VAL A 958 67.84 4.91 3.47
N GLU A 959 68.51 5.20 4.60
CA GLU A 959 69.01 4.15 5.51
C GLU A 959 69.36 4.68 6.92
N SER A 960 68.36 5.13 7.68
CA SER A 960 68.40 5.11 9.17
C SER A 960 67.04 5.47 9.77
N GLY A 961 66.55 4.66 10.71
CA GLY A 961 65.27 4.88 11.37
C GLY A 961 65.37 5.85 12.54
N SER A 962 64.93 7.10 12.35
CA SER A 962 64.49 7.97 13.47
C SER A 962 63.52 9.05 12.99
N GLU A 963 62.57 9.45 13.84
CA GLU A 963 61.50 10.37 13.47
C GLU A 963 61.96 11.84 13.42
N LYS A 964 62.05 12.43 12.22
CA LYS A 964 61.99 13.89 12.05
C LYS A 964 60.99 14.28 10.97
N LYS A 965 59.97 15.05 11.39
CA LYS A 965 58.89 15.57 10.55
C LYS A 965 59.38 16.75 9.69
N SER A 966 60.16 16.49 8.65
CA SER A 966 60.29 17.43 7.52
C SER A 966 59.06 17.33 6.62
N LEU A 967 58.56 18.47 6.13
CA LEU A 967 57.23 18.57 5.53
C LEU A 967 57.23 18.20 4.02
N GLN A 968 57.64 16.98 3.67
CA GLN A 968 57.54 16.48 2.29
C GLN A 968 56.07 16.30 1.88
N VAL A 969 55.53 17.30 1.17
CA VAL A 969 54.15 17.29 0.68
C VAL A 969 54.00 16.29 -0.47
N ARG A 970 53.47 15.09 -0.17
CA ARG A 970 53.09 14.08 -1.16
C ARG A 970 51.79 14.48 -1.88
N LEU A 971 51.85 15.47 -2.77
CA LEU A 971 50.78 15.76 -3.72
C LEU A 971 50.58 14.56 -4.66
N SER A 972 49.36 14.04 -4.73
CA SER A 972 48.99 13.00 -5.70
C SER A 972 48.72 13.60 -7.10
N PRO A 973 48.69 12.77 -8.16
CA PRO A 973 48.29 13.23 -9.49
C PRO A 973 46.88 13.84 -9.52
N ASP A 974 45.96 13.30 -8.73
CA ASP A 974 44.59 13.82 -8.62
C ASP A 974 44.57 15.18 -7.88
N ASP A 975 45.50 15.47 -6.96
CA ASP A 975 45.60 16.79 -6.28
C ASP A 975 46.15 17.87 -7.21
N CYS A 976 47.04 17.48 -8.13
CA CYS A 976 47.55 18.37 -9.18
C CYS A 976 46.42 18.83 -10.12
N LEU A 977 45.40 18.00 -10.34
CA LEU A 977 44.21 18.35 -11.12
C LEU A 977 43.31 19.36 -10.37
N VAL A 978 43.11 19.19 -9.06
CA VAL A 978 42.38 20.16 -8.22
C VAL A 978 43.09 21.51 -8.18
N LEU A 979 44.43 21.52 -8.05
CA LEU A 979 45.24 22.75 -8.13
C LEU A 979 45.13 23.45 -9.50
N PHE A 980 45.06 22.68 -10.59
CA PHE A 980 44.87 23.24 -11.94
C PHE A 980 43.49 23.90 -12.10
N ASP A 981 42.43 23.22 -11.66
CA ASP A 981 41.06 23.73 -11.74
C ASP A 981 40.86 24.96 -10.82
N LEU A 982 41.48 24.99 -9.64
CA LEU A 982 41.49 26.15 -8.73
C LEU A 982 42.09 27.40 -9.42
N ALA A 983 43.31 27.27 -9.95
CA ALA A 983 44.00 28.37 -10.61
C ALA A 983 43.26 28.88 -11.86
N LEU A 984 42.54 27.98 -12.56
CA LEU A 984 41.72 28.33 -13.72
C LEU A 984 40.45 29.11 -13.32
N ILE A 985 39.81 28.74 -12.21
CA ILE A 985 38.67 29.48 -11.65
C ILE A 985 39.14 30.85 -11.14
N GLU A 986 40.26 30.93 -10.42
CA GLU A 986 40.86 32.19 -9.94
C GLU A 986 41.16 33.17 -11.08
N GLN A 987 41.82 32.71 -12.15
CA GLN A 987 42.02 33.53 -13.36
C GLN A 987 40.72 34.08 -13.94
N SER A 988 39.67 33.27 -13.92
CA SER A 988 38.41 33.58 -14.58
C SER A 988 37.50 34.46 -13.72
N VAL A 989 37.55 34.36 -12.39
CA VAL A 989 36.95 35.33 -11.45
C VAL A 989 37.59 36.69 -11.64
N ALA A 990 38.93 36.76 -11.65
CA ALA A 990 39.66 38.00 -11.86
C ALA A 990 39.37 38.63 -13.24
N GLN A 991 39.20 37.80 -14.28
CA GLN A 991 38.76 38.29 -15.59
C GLN A 991 37.37 38.92 -15.51
N LEU A 992 36.38 38.26 -14.88
CA LEU A 992 35.03 38.80 -14.74
C LEU A 992 35.01 40.12 -13.95
N VAL A 993 35.75 40.23 -12.83
CA VAL A 993 35.92 41.51 -12.09
C VAL A 993 36.48 42.61 -13.01
N SER A 994 37.46 42.29 -13.85
CA SER A 994 38.06 43.26 -14.79
C SER A 994 37.15 43.68 -15.97
N GLU A 995 36.03 42.98 -16.16
CA GLU A 995 35.02 43.25 -17.20
C GLU A 995 33.75 43.93 -16.65
N GLN A 996 33.58 44.02 -15.32
CA GLN A 996 32.49 44.75 -14.69
C GLN A 996 32.66 46.29 -14.78
N PRO A 997 31.57 47.06 -14.88
CA PRO A 997 31.60 48.52 -14.81
C PRO A 997 31.94 49.03 -13.40
N GLU A 998 32.46 50.25 -13.31
CA GLU A 998 32.89 50.90 -12.05
C GLU A 998 31.80 51.00 -10.98
N SER A 999 30.53 51.04 -11.40
CA SER A 999 29.36 51.07 -10.51
C SER A 999 28.97 49.72 -9.90
N GLN A 1000 29.58 48.61 -10.33
CA GLN A 1000 29.26 47.24 -9.89
C GLN A 1000 30.43 46.50 -9.23
N ARG A 1001 31.64 47.06 -9.29
CA ARG A 1001 32.86 46.52 -8.65
C ARG A 1001 33.33 47.47 -7.56
N THR A 1002 34.12 46.98 -6.61
CA THR A 1002 34.78 47.81 -5.58
C THR A 1002 36.30 47.66 -5.62
N LEU A 1003 37.03 48.56 -4.95
CA LEU A 1003 38.46 48.36 -4.69
C LEU A 1003 38.76 47.05 -3.94
N GLN A 1004 37.86 46.54 -3.10
CA GLN A 1004 38.04 45.26 -2.41
C GLN A 1004 37.95 44.07 -3.38
N ASP A 1005 37.03 44.12 -4.36
CA ASP A 1005 36.92 43.09 -5.40
C ASP A 1005 38.17 43.03 -6.30
N LEU A 1006 38.73 44.20 -6.63
CA LEU A 1006 39.95 44.32 -7.43
C LEU A 1006 41.21 43.89 -6.67
N ALA A 1007 41.31 44.23 -5.38
CA ALA A 1007 42.39 43.74 -4.51
C ALA A 1007 42.33 42.20 -4.35
N ALA A 1008 41.14 41.63 -4.16
CA ALA A 1008 40.95 40.19 -4.12
C ALA A 1008 41.29 39.53 -5.47
N ALA A 1009 40.89 40.12 -6.59
CA ALA A 1009 41.27 39.64 -7.92
C ALA A 1009 42.79 39.62 -8.12
N ALA A 1010 43.52 40.64 -7.62
CA ALA A 1010 44.98 40.67 -7.69
C ALA A 1010 45.64 39.55 -6.86
N THR A 1011 45.15 39.24 -5.66
CA THR A 1011 45.69 38.14 -4.84
C THR A 1011 45.39 36.77 -5.46
N PHE A 1012 44.20 36.57 -6.02
CA PHE A 1012 43.86 35.35 -6.78
C PHE A 1012 44.77 35.17 -8.01
N ILE A 1013 45.15 36.24 -8.72
CA ILE A 1013 46.07 36.12 -9.85
C ILE A 1013 47.49 35.75 -9.42
N ALA A 1014 48.03 36.36 -8.36
CA ALA A 1014 49.34 35.98 -7.82
C ALA A 1014 49.38 34.49 -7.41
N HIS A 1015 48.32 34.00 -6.76
CA HIS A 1015 48.17 32.59 -6.41
C HIS A 1015 48.08 31.69 -7.66
N SER A 1016 47.27 32.07 -8.66
CA SER A 1016 47.15 31.31 -9.92
C SER A 1016 48.46 31.22 -10.70
N GLU A 1017 49.31 32.26 -10.68
CA GLU A 1017 50.61 32.26 -11.37
C GLU A 1017 51.59 31.31 -10.70
N ALA A 1018 51.65 31.32 -9.36
CA ALA A 1018 52.43 30.36 -8.58
C ALA A 1018 51.95 28.91 -8.83
N ALA A 1019 50.63 28.70 -8.87
CA ALA A 1019 50.03 27.39 -9.17
C ALA A 1019 50.39 26.90 -10.59
N PHE A 1020 50.19 27.72 -11.63
CA PHE A 1020 50.46 27.31 -13.01
C PHE A 1020 51.96 27.15 -13.29
N THR A 1021 52.84 27.96 -12.70
CA THR A 1021 54.30 27.75 -12.83
C THR A 1021 54.77 26.50 -12.09
N PHE A 1022 54.23 26.20 -10.90
CA PHE A 1022 54.47 24.93 -10.20
C PHE A 1022 54.01 23.73 -11.05
N LEU A 1023 52.77 23.74 -11.56
CA LEU A 1023 52.21 22.67 -12.37
C LEU A 1023 52.95 22.48 -13.71
N ALA A 1024 53.44 23.57 -14.33
CA ALA A 1024 54.28 23.50 -15.52
C ALA A 1024 55.66 22.87 -15.26
N LYS A 1025 56.28 23.15 -14.10
CA LYS A 1025 57.54 22.50 -13.66
C LYS A 1025 57.28 21.02 -13.31
N TRP A 1026 56.30 20.74 -12.45
CA TRP A 1026 55.99 19.39 -11.95
C TRP A 1026 55.46 18.45 -13.04
N GLY A 1027 54.68 18.97 -14.00
CA GLY A 1027 54.17 18.19 -15.13
C GLY A 1027 55.28 17.56 -15.98
N LYS A 1028 56.42 18.25 -16.15
CA LYS A 1028 57.62 17.69 -16.83
C LYS A 1028 58.26 16.55 -16.02
N VAL A 1029 58.26 16.64 -14.70
CA VAL A 1029 58.78 15.58 -13.80
C VAL A 1029 57.90 14.33 -13.85
N LEU A 1030 56.58 14.50 -13.82
CA LEU A 1030 55.62 13.39 -13.96
C LEU A 1030 55.76 12.69 -15.33
N GLN A 1031 55.96 13.47 -16.41
CA GLN A 1031 56.27 12.93 -17.74
C GLN A 1031 57.59 12.14 -17.76
N LYS A 1032 58.69 12.67 -17.18
CA LYS A 1032 59.96 11.92 -17.02
C LYS A 1032 59.72 10.58 -16.28
N LYS A 1033 58.89 10.57 -15.24
CA LYS A 1033 58.54 9.37 -14.45
C LYS A 1033 57.50 8.44 -15.11
N LYS A 1034 57.10 8.67 -16.37
CA LYS A 1034 56.05 7.94 -17.12
C LYS A 1034 54.70 7.86 -16.38
N GLN A 1035 54.44 8.75 -15.43
CA GLN A 1035 53.16 8.82 -14.75
C GLN A 1035 52.14 9.56 -15.63
N LYS A 1036 50.88 9.10 -15.62
CA LYS A 1036 49.85 9.70 -16.46
C LYS A 1036 49.54 11.12 -15.99
N LEU A 1037 49.71 12.09 -16.89
CA LEU A 1037 49.25 13.46 -16.70
C LEU A 1037 47.73 13.53 -16.84
N LEU A 1038 47.07 14.17 -15.88
CA LEU A 1038 45.63 14.44 -15.88
C LEU A 1038 45.30 15.89 -16.33
N PHE A 1039 46.34 16.71 -16.52
CA PHE A 1039 46.27 18.08 -17.00
C PHE A 1039 47.36 18.30 -18.07
N SER A 1040 47.21 19.33 -18.90
CA SER A 1040 48.22 19.67 -19.92
C SER A 1040 49.28 20.62 -19.34
N ALA A 1041 50.53 20.13 -19.18
CA ALA A 1041 51.66 20.96 -18.74
C ALA A 1041 51.99 22.11 -19.72
N ARG A 1042 51.72 21.91 -21.02
CA ARG A 1042 51.80 22.99 -22.03
C ARG A 1042 50.77 24.08 -21.74
N LEU A 1043 49.51 23.70 -21.52
CA LEU A 1043 48.44 24.64 -21.22
C LEU A 1043 48.69 25.38 -19.89
N ALA A 1044 49.26 24.70 -18.87
CA ALA A 1044 49.71 25.34 -17.64
C ALA A 1044 50.78 26.43 -17.91
N THR A 1045 51.73 26.17 -18.80
CA THR A 1045 52.77 27.14 -19.19
C THR A 1045 52.17 28.35 -19.90
N GLU A 1046 51.26 28.12 -20.86
CA GLU A 1046 50.53 29.18 -21.58
C GLU A 1046 49.63 29.99 -20.61
N ARG A 1047 49.01 29.34 -19.62
CA ARG A 1047 48.19 29.96 -18.57
C ARG A 1047 49.00 30.81 -17.59
N ALA A 1048 50.21 30.41 -17.21
CA ALA A 1048 51.10 31.24 -16.40
C ALA A 1048 51.48 32.55 -17.13
N GLY A 1049 51.70 32.48 -18.46
CA GLY A 1049 51.90 33.68 -19.28
C GLY A 1049 50.67 34.60 -19.31
N TYR A 1050 49.46 34.05 -19.34
CA TYR A 1050 48.22 34.82 -19.29
C TYR A 1050 48.02 35.58 -17.98
N SER A 1051 48.39 35.01 -16.81
CA SER A 1051 48.30 35.70 -15.52
C SER A 1051 48.99 37.07 -15.55
N LYS A 1052 50.20 37.15 -16.10
CA LYS A 1052 50.98 38.42 -16.19
C LYS A 1052 50.27 39.50 -16.99
N SER A 1053 49.60 39.13 -18.08
CA SER A 1053 48.79 40.07 -18.87
C SER A 1053 47.58 40.57 -18.07
N LEU A 1054 46.94 39.69 -17.30
CA LEU A 1054 45.78 40.05 -16.50
C LEU A 1054 46.13 40.90 -15.27
N VAL A 1055 47.32 40.72 -14.65
CA VAL A 1055 47.84 41.66 -13.62
C VAL A 1055 47.86 43.08 -14.18
N ALA A 1056 48.48 43.31 -15.33
CA ALA A 1056 48.55 44.64 -15.94
C ALA A 1056 47.16 45.23 -16.25
N LYS A 1057 46.20 44.39 -16.68
CA LYS A 1057 44.79 44.79 -16.87
C LYS A 1057 44.14 45.20 -15.54
N LEU A 1058 44.35 44.44 -14.47
CA LEU A 1058 43.81 44.72 -13.13
C LEU A 1058 44.39 46.00 -12.53
N THR A 1059 45.71 46.22 -12.59
CA THR A 1059 46.35 47.44 -12.07
C THR A 1059 45.76 48.70 -12.72
N ARG A 1060 45.49 48.67 -14.03
CA ARG A 1060 44.79 49.76 -14.72
C ARG A 1060 43.34 49.92 -14.24
N LYS A 1061 42.59 48.82 -14.08
CA LYS A 1061 41.20 48.87 -13.56
C LYS A 1061 41.12 49.32 -12.10
N GLN A 1062 42.16 49.08 -11.31
CA GLN A 1062 42.29 49.63 -9.96
C GLN A 1062 42.46 51.16 -10.00
N GLN A 1063 43.36 51.70 -10.82
CA GLN A 1063 43.55 53.14 -10.96
C GLN A 1063 42.27 53.86 -11.44
N GLU A 1064 41.54 53.26 -12.38
CA GLU A 1064 40.22 53.75 -12.81
C GLU A 1064 39.21 53.74 -11.65
N GLN A 1065 39.15 52.65 -10.87
CA GLN A 1065 38.25 52.54 -9.72
C GLN A 1065 38.59 53.52 -8.59
N GLU A 1066 39.88 53.73 -8.31
CA GLU A 1066 40.35 54.70 -7.31
C GLU A 1066 39.97 56.13 -7.70
N ALA A 1067 39.93 56.45 -9.00
CA ALA A 1067 39.46 57.74 -9.50
C ALA A 1067 37.93 57.88 -9.37
N PHE A 1068 37.17 56.84 -9.74
CA PHE A 1068 35.71 56.81 -9.61
C PHE A 1068 35.25 56.92 -8.14
N GLU A 1069 35.88 56.17 -7.23
CA GLU A 1069 35.54 56.23 -5.80
C GLU A 1069 35.94 57.57 -5.17
N ARG A 1070 37.02 58.23 -5.61
CA ARG A 1070 37.35 59.62 -5.24
C ARG A 1070 36.30 60.61 -5.72
N GLN A 1071 35.93 60.61 -7.00
CA GLN A 1071 34.88 61.48 -7.54
C GLN A 1071 33.54 61.30 -6.81
N ARG A 1072 33.21 60.05 -6.45
CA ARG A 1072 32.01 59.74 -5.66
C ARG A 1072 32.12 60.26 -4.22
N GLN A 1073 33.29 60.17 -3.58
CA GLN A 1073 33.52 60.74 -2.25
C GLN A 1073 33.46 62.27 -2.28
N GLU A 1074 34.12 62.91 -3.26
CA GLU A 1074 34.09 64.36 -3.49
C GLU A 1074 32.65 64.86 -3.69
N HIS A 1075 31.82 64.17 -4.48
CA HIS A 1075 30.40 64.51 -4.64
C HIS A 1075 29.59 64.34 -3.33
N VAL A 1076 29.89 63.32 -2.53
CA VAL A 1076 29.24 63.13 -1.21
C VAL A 1076 29.68 64.18 -0.20
N GLU A 1077 30.95 64.62 -0.24
CA GLU A 1077 31.44 65.72 0.57
C GLU A 1077 30.89 67.08 0.13
N GLN A 1078 30.81 67.35 -1.18
CA GLN A 1078 30.16 68.57 -1.69
C GLN A 1078 28.69 68.62 -1.27
N TRP A 1079 27.95 67.51 -1.41
CA TRP A 1079 26.57 67.41 -0.92
C TRP A 1079 26.47 67.62 0.60
N ARG A 1080 27.39 67.04 1.39
CA ARG A 1080 27.41 67.25 2.84
C ARG A 1080 27.71 68.70 3.21
N ARG A 1081 28.71 69.33 2.57
CA ARG A 1081 29.04 70.75 2.80
C ARG A 1081 27.88 71.66 2.44
N GLN A 1082 27.13 71.37 1.37
CA GLN A 1082 25.89 72.09 1.06
C GLN A 1082 24.83 71.94 2.16
N GLN A 1083 24.64 70.74 2.72
CA GLN A 1083 23.74 70.55 3.87
C GLN A 1083 24.23 71.30 5.13
N GLU A 1084 25.53 71.27 5.42
CA GLU A 1084 26.14 71.98 6.55
C GLU A 1084 26.08 73.51 6.40
N GLU A 1085 26.31 74.05 5.19
CA GLU A 1085 26.16 75.47 4.85
C GLU A 1085 24.71 75.93 4.95
N ASP A 1086 23.75 75.13 4.48
CA ASP A 1086 22.32 75.46 4.59
C ASP A 1086 21.80 75.34 6.04
N GLU A 1087 22.37 74.46 6.87
CA GLU A 1087 22.15 74.50 8.33
C GLU A 1087 22.77 75.75 8.96
N GLN A 1088 23.99 76.14 8.58
CA GLN A 1088 24.65 77.33 9.13
C GLN A 1088 23.90 78.62 8.75
N LYS A 1089 23.41 78.76 7.51
CA LYS A 1089 22.54 79.88 7.10
C LYS A 1089 21.31 79.97 8.00
N LYS A 1090 20.57 78.86 8.19
CA LYS A 1090 19.38 78.82 9.05
C LYS A 1090 19.69 79.20 10.51
N ARG A 1091 20.84 78.78 11.04
CA ARG A 1091 21.30 79.19 12.39
C ARG A 1091 21.59 80.69 12.46
N LEU A 1092 22.27 81.25 11.46
CA LEU A 1092 22.59 82.68 11.38
C LEU A 1092 21.33 83.55 11.17
N GLU A 1093 20.36 83.09 10.38
CA GLU A 1093 19.06 83.75 10.22
C GLU A 1093 18.28 83.80 11.54
N VAL A 1094 18.30 82.71 12.33
CA VAL A 1094 17.69 82.66 13.66
C VAL A 1094 18.40 83.59 14.66
N GLU A 1095 19.74 83.66 14.65
CA GLU A 1095 20.47 84.65 15.45
C GLU A 1095 20.17 86.10 15.03
N ALA A 1096 20.09 86.37 13.73
CA ALA A 1096 19.77 87.70 13.21
C ALA A 1096 18.36 88.13 13.63
N ALA A 1097 17.38 87.23 13.55
CA ALA A 1097 16.03 87.46 14.04
C ALA A 1097 15.99 87.71 15.56
N ALA A 1098 16.78 86.96 16.35
CA ALA A 1098 16.89 87.18 17.79
C ALA A 1098 17.50 88.55 18.14
N LYS A 1099 18.56 88.97 17.44
CA LYS A 1099 19.20 90.29 17.59
C LYS A 1099 18.23 91.42 17.20
N ALA A 1100 17.53 91.29 16.06
CA ALA A 1100 16.52 92.25 15.63
C ALA A 1100 15.35 92.38 16.63
N LYS A 1101 14.94 91.27 17.27
CA LYS A 1101 13.94 91.30 18.35
C LYS A 1101 14.43 92.08 19.57
N GLN A 1102 15.68 91.85 20.01
CA GLN A 1102 16.26 92.61 21.13
C GLN A 1102 16.42 94.11 20.82
N GLU A 1103 16.66 94.49 19.56
CA GLU A 1103 16.67 95.90 19.16
C GLU A 1103 15.26 96.51 19.13
N MET A 1104 14.24 95.76 18.71
CA MET A 1104 12.84 96.18 18.87
C MET A 1104 12.47 96.39 20.33
N GLU A 1105 12.79 95.45 21.22
CA GLU A 1105 12.55 95.56 22.66
C GLU A 1105 13.26 96.79 23.26
N LYS A 1106 14.50 97.08 22.84
CA LYS A 1106 15.24 98.29 23.26
C LYS A 1106 14.64 99.59 22.71
N ARG A 1107 14.05 99.60 21.50
CA ARG A 1107 13.31 100.76 20.98
C ARG A 1107 12.01 100.98 21.76
N LEU A 1108 11.22 99.93 21.96
CA LEU A 1108 9.99 99.98 22.76
C LEU A 1108 10.26 100.46 24.20
N LEU A 1109 11.41 100.13 24.78
CA LEU A 1109 11.82 100.64 26.09
C LEU A 1109 12.06 102.16 26.08
N ARG A 1110 12.76 102.69 25.06
CA ARG A 1110 12.99 104.14 24.91
C ARG A 1110 11.69 104.89 24.65
N ASP A 1111 10.84 104.38 23.75
CA ASP A 1111 9.52 104.95 23.48
C ASP A 1111 8.65 105.00 24.76
N ALA A 1112 8.82 104.03 25.67
CA ALA A 1112 8.18 104.01 26.97
C ALA A 1112 8.84 104.98 27.98
N GLU A 1113 10.16 105.14 27.97
CA GLU A 1113 10.87 106.14 28.79
C GLU A 1113 10.50 107.57 28.38
N GLU A 1114 10.43 107.87 27.07
CA GLU A 1114 9.99 109.17 26.54
C GLU A 1114 8.52 109.46 26.89
N ARG A 1115 7.63 108.47 26.76
CA ARG A 1115 6.23 108.60 27.23
C ARG A 1115 6.14 108.85 28.74
N ASN A 1116 7.00 108.21 29.54
CA ASN A 1116 7.06 108.47 30.99
C ASN A 1116 7.67 109.85 31.33
N ALA A 1117 8.55 110.39 30.50
CA ALA A 1117 9.04 111.76 30.63
C ALA A 1117 7.92 112.78 30.34
N ILE A 1118 7.18 112.59 29.25
CA ILE A 1118 6.01 113.42 28.90
C ILE A 1118 4.94 113.35 30.01
N LEU A 1119 4.67 112.17 30.58
CA LEU A 1119 3.77 112.02 31.72
C LEU A 1119 4.27 112.72 32.99
N ARG A 1120 5.59 112.84 33.20
CA ARG A 1120 6.16 113.62 34.31
C ARG A 1120 5.99 115.12 34.09
N GLU A 1121 6.17 115.63 32.87
CA GLU A 1121 5.88 117.04 32.56
C GLU A 1121 4.38 117.35 32.71
N GLN A 1122 3.50 116.47 32.23
CA GLN A 1122 2.05 116.63 32.39
C GLN A 1122 1.63 116.57 33.87
N MET A 1123 2.24 115.71 34.70
CA MET A 1123 2.00 115.73 36.14
C MET A 1123 2.57 116.99 36.81
N ALA A 1124 3.72 117.50 36.40
CA ALA A 1124 4.26 118.77 36.90
C ALA A 1124 3.32 119.96 36.59
N ALA A 1125 2.79 120.03 35.38
CA ALA A 1125 1.76 121.02 35.01
C ALA A 1125 0.49 120.88 35.87
N SER A 1126 0.08 119.64 36.20
CA SER A 1126 -1.08 119.37 37.07
C SER A 1126 -0.89 119.74 38.55
N VAL A 1127 0.35 119.99 38.99
CA VAL A 1127 0.67 120.46 40.35
C VAL A 1127 0.61 121.98 40.46
N ILE A 1128 1.00 122.71 39.40
CA ILE A 1128 0.85 124.18 39.34
C ILE A 1128 -0.63 124.56 39.33
N ALA A 1129 -1.48 123.79 38.65
CA ALA A 1129 -2.94 123.97 38.62
C ALA A 1129 -3.68 123.56 39.93
N LYS A 1130 -2.96 123.40 41.06
CA LYS A 1130 -3.52 122.94 42.35
C LYS A 1130 -3.06 123.76 43.56
N GLN A 1131 -2.71 125.03 43.35
CA GLN A 1131 -2.59 126.00 44.44
C GLN A 1131 -3.85 126.87 44.61
N ASP A 1132 -4.68 127.00 43.57
CA ASP A 1132 -5.94 127.75 43.58
C ASP A 1132 -7.18 126.87 43.87
N GLU A 1133 -7.23 126.22 45.03
CA GLU A 1133 -8.50 125.79 45.66
C GLU A 1133 -8.30 125.46 47.15
N ALA A 1134 -8.28 126.52 47.97
CA ALA A 1134 -8.16 126.40 49.43
C ALA A 1134 -9.52 126.23 50.12
N GLU A 1135 -9.53 125.46 51.22
CA GLU A 1135 -10.55 125.44 52.28
C GLU A 1135 -12.04 125.26 51.89
N ALA A 1136 -12.55 124.02 51.98
CA ALA A 1136 -13.52 123.59 53.03
C ALA A 1136 -14.33 122.31 52.66
N GLY A 1137 -14.94 121.66 53.67
CA GLY A 1137 -16.23 120.95 53.45
C GLY A 1137 -16.26 119.40 53.56
N ARG A 1138 -16.29 118.89 54.79
CA ARG A 1138 -16.92 117.57 55.15
C ARG A 1138 -18.43 117.54 54.79
N PRO A 1139 -19.17 116.41 54.90
CA PRO A 1139 -18.85 114.97 54.72
C PRO A 1139 -19.97 114.15 53.99
N LYS A 1140 -19.79 112.83 53.73
CA LYS A 1140 -20.76 111.71 53.99
C LYS A 1140 -20.50 110.41 53.17
N LYS A 1141 -20.91 109.26 53.76
CA LYS A 1141 -21.44 107.96 53.22
C LYS A 1141 -20.95 107.46 51.83
N ALA A 1142 -20.42 106.24 51.61
CA ALA A 1142 -20.71 104.87 52.10
C ALA A 1142 -21.83 104.08 51.35
N ARG A 1143 -21.59 102.75 51.16
CA ARG A 1143 -22.27 101.72 50.31
C ARG A 1143 -21.77 101.66 48.86
N ALA A 1144 -21.29 100.54 48.29
CA ALA A 1144 -21.13 99.13 48.71
C ALA A 1144 -22.37 98.20 48.76
N ARG A 1145 -22.32 97.17 47.89
CA ARG A 1145 -22.81 95.75 47.96
C ARG A 1145 -21.93 94.96 46.94
N ALA A 1146 -21.24 93.84 47.22
CA ALA A 1146 -21.51 92.60 47.99
C ALA A 1146 -22.29 91.55 47.16
N ALA A 1147 -21.95 90.25 47.11
CA ALA A 1147 -20.83 89.44 47.67
C ALA A 1147 -20.62 88.15 46.80
N ASP A 1148 -19.78 87.12 47.03
CA ASP A 1148 -18.81 86.73 48.10
C ASP A 1148 -17.39 86.52 47.50
N GLY A 1149 -16.56 85.44 47.58
CA GLY A 1149 -16.54 84.09 48.23
C GLY A 1149 -15.75 83.06 47.36
N PHE A 1150 -15.03 82.01 47.83
CA PHE A 1150 -14.54 81.60 49.16
C PHE A 1150 -13.41 80.50 49.04
N ILE A 1151 -12.15 80.80 49.45
CA ILE A 1151 -11.08 79.91 50.07
C ILE A 1151 -10.52 78.68 49.26
N SER A 1152 -9.25 78.17 49.33
CA SER A 1152 -8.06 78.26 50.25
C SER A 1152 -6.66 78.11 49.57
N ASP A 1153 -5.62 78.80 50.11
CA ASP A 1153 -4.30 78.37 50.71
C ASP A 1153 -3.46 77.19 50.09
N ASN A 1154 -2.11 77.02 50.24
CA ASN A 1154 -1.00 77.60 51.06
C ASN A 1154 0.45 77.23 50.52
N ASP A 1155 1.55 77.70 51.16
CA ASP A 1155 3.01 77.63 50.72
C ASP A 1155 3.92 76.58 51.49
N ASP A 1156 5.29 76.52 51.60
CA ASP A 1156 6.48 77.42 51.37
C ASP A 1156 7.91 76.71 51.45
N LEU A 1157 9.03 77.45 51.21
CA LEU A 1157 10.46 77.40 51.71
C LEU A 1157 11.65 76.46 51.23
N ALA A 1158 12.64 77.07 50.52
CA ALA A 1158 14.11 77.30 50.79
C ALA A 1158 15.35 76.29 50.72
N ALA A 1159 16.46 76.82 50.12
CA ALA A 1159 17.95 76.67 50.38
C ALA A 1159 18.76 75.37 49.99
N ALA A 1160 20.11 75.32 49.75
CA ALA A 1160 21.27 76.29 49.74
C ALA A 1160 22.63 75.73 49.11
N TYR A 1161 23.58 76.61 48.65
CA TYR A 1161 25.06 76.50 48.33
C TYR A 1161 25.65 75.27 47.53
N GLY A 1162 26.88 75.22 46.92
CA GLY A 1162 28.12 76.05 46.85
C GLY A 1162 29.05 75.73 45.61
N SER A 1163 30.38 75.98 45.63
CA SER A 1163 31.26 76.21 44.43
C SER A 1163 32.50 75.27 44.17
N GLU A 1164 33.17 75.52 43.01
CA GLU A 1164 34.62 75.36 42.63
C GLU A 1164 35.24 74.09 41.96
N ASP A 1165 35.79 74.33 40.75
CA ASP A 1165 37.14 74.09 40.18
C ASP A 1165 37.87 72.72 39.94
N ALA A 1166 38.50 72.69 38.74
CA ALA A 1166 39.84 72.18 38.35
C ALA A 1166 40.21 70.67 38.15
N GLU A 1167 40.77 70.44 36.94
CA GLU A 1167 41.90 69.54 36.56
C GLU A 1167 41.91 68.00 36.82
N GLY A 1168 42.82 67.32 36.11
CA GLY A 1168 43.28 65.92 36.35
C GLY A 1168 44.82 65.91 36.44
N PRO A 1169 45.57 64.80 36.16
CA PRO A 1169 45.19 63.43 35.76
C PRO A 1169 45.98 62.33 36.55
N GLY A 1170 46.06 61.09 36.04
CA GLY A 1170 47.34 60.32 36.05
C GLY A 1170 47.64 59.26 37.13
N SER A 1171 47.44 57.98 36.76
CA SER A 1171 48.29 56.79 37.04
C SER A 1171 49.05 56.53 38.38
N ASP A 1172 48.74 55.35 38.94
CA ASP A 1172 49.65 54.31 39.51
C ASP A 1172 50.46 54.48 40.83
N ALA A 1173 50.56 53.30 41.50
CA ALA A 1173 51.39 52.93 42.67
C ALA A 1173 51.03 53.57 44.04
N ALA A 1174 51.15 52.87 45.18
CA ALA A 1174 51.85 51.61 45.47
C ALA A 1174 51.14 50.71 46.51
N GLU A 1175 51.55 49.43 46.60
CA GLU A 1175 51.26 48.54 47.73
C GLU A 1175 52.55 48.24 48.51
N GLN A 1176 52.50 48.21 49.85
CA GLN A 1176 53.26 47.21 50.59
C GLN A 1176 52.63 46.86 51.95
N ALA A 1177 53.08 45.72 52.51
CA ALA A 1177 52.91 45.28 53.91
C ALA A 1177 51.66 44.47 54.33
N ARG A 1178 51.60 43.23 53.80
CA ARG A 1178 51.44 41.97 54.58
C ARG A 1178 50.07 41.56 55.16
N ARG A 1179 49.53 40.51 54.53
CA ARG A 1179 48.69 39.41 55.07
C ARG A 1179 48.69 39.22 56.61
N LEU A 1180 47.50 39.01 57.17
CA LEU A 1180 47.19 37.84 58.02
C LEU A 1180 45.67 37.57 58.10
N LYS A 1181 45.26 36.30 57.98
CA LYS A 1181 43.98 35.67 58.41
C LYS A 1181 42.64 36.42 58.15
N GLY A 1182 41.83 35.91 57.20
CA GLY A 1182 40.39 36.24 57.06
C GLY A 1182 39.59 35.09 56.43
N LYS A 1183 38.29 34.95 56.74
CA LYS A 1183 37.43 33.86 56.23
C LYS A 1183 36.37 34.36 55.24
N LYS A 1184 36.27 33.64 54.11
CA LYS A 1184 35.08 33.36 53.26
C LYS A 1184 34.00 34.47 53.09
N ALA A 1185 33.86 34.94 51.85
CA ALA A 1185 32.59 35.29 51.22
C ALA A 1185 32.54 34.69 49.79
N LYS A 1186 31.36 34.66 49.14
CA LYS A 1186 31.13 34.00 47.83
C LYS A 1186 29.94 34.66 47.10
N LEU A 1187 29.71 34.24 45.85
CA LEU A 1187 28.55 34.53 44.97
C LEU A 1187 28.56 35.91 44.25
N SER A 1188 27.97 36.09 43.06
CA SER A 1188 27.87 35.23 41.85
C SER A 1188 27.25 36.04 40.68
N ARG A 1189 27.66 35.81 39.42
CA ARG A 1189 27.03 36.38 38.21
C ARG A 1189 26.16 35.36 37.46
N LYS A 1190 25.12 35.85 36.78
CA LYS A 1190 24.47 35.25 35.59
C LYS A 1190 23.99 36.37 34.61
N PRO A 1191 23.68 36.06 33.34
CA PRO A 1191 23.66 37.06 32.24
C PRO A 1191 22.25 37.58 31.87
N ALA A 1192 22.21 38.56 30.95
CA ALA A 1192 21.01 39.13 30.31
C ALA A 1192 21.24 39.39 28.80
N ALA A 1193 20.19 39.77 28.07
CA ALA A 1193 20.16 39.86 26.60
C ALA A 1193 19.50 41.17 26.07
N GLU A 1194 19.64 41.37 24.75
CA GLU A 1194 18.89 42.17 23.74
C GLU A 1194 17.91 43.36 24.07
N PRO A 1195 17.65 44.27 23.09
CA PRO A 1195 17.58 45.72 23.36
C PRO A 1195 16.22 46.41 23.05
N ARG A 1196 16.10 47.74 23.27
CA ARG A 1196 15.04 48.60 22.67
C ARG A 1196 15.23 50.13 22.80
N SER A 1197 14.33 50.88 22.14
CA SER A 1197 14.16 52.37 22.05
C SER A 1197 15.20 53.12 21.20
N ARG A 1198 14.89 54.08 20.31
CA ARG A 1198 13.63 54.58 19.68
C ARG A 1198 12.76 55.65 20.41
N GLY A 1199 12.80 56.89 19.90
CA GLY A 1199 11.81 57.99 19.95
C GLY A 1199 12.21 59.04 18.87
N ARG A 1200 11.38 59.71 18.06
CA ARG A 1200 10.03 60.34 18.13
C ARG A 1200 9.96 61.63 18.98
N GLY A 1201 9.38 62.74 18.50
CA GLY A 1201 8.78 63.05 17.18
C GLY A 1201 7.77 64.23 17.23
N LYS A 1202 6.91 64.38 16.19
CA LYS A 1202 5.80 65.38 16.00
C LYS A 1202 6.27 66.81 15.57
N GLN A 1203 5.48 67.68 14.91
CA GLN A 1203 4.12 67.60 14.30
C GLN A 1203 3.92 68.68 13.20
N ALA A 1204 3.09 68.38 12.18
CA ALA A 1204 2.35 69.29 11.23
C ALA A 1204 3.13 70.39 10.44
N GLY A 1205 2.79 70.74 9.20
CA GLY A 1205 1.77 70.27 8.23
C GLY A 1205 1.63 71.27 7.05
N TRP A 1206 0.90 70.94 5.96
CA TRP A 1206 0.16 71.82 4.99
C TRP A 1206 -0.07 71.12 3.61
N HIS A 1207 -1.28 71.30 3.06
CA HIS A 1207 -1.79 71.09 1.67
C HIS A 1207 -1.97 69.71 0.98
N SER A 1208 -3.16 69.53 0.39
CA SER A 1208 -3.62 68.63 -0.71
C SER A 1208 -3.61 67.11 -0.42
N ASP A 1209 -4.73 66.37 -0.35
CA ASP A 1209 -6.11 66.50 -0.94
C ASP A 1209 -6.12 66.33 -2.48
N GLU A 1210 -7.03 65.63 -3.18
CA GLU A 1210 -8.15 64.67 -2.93
C GLU A 1210 -8.49 64.04 -4.33
N ASP A 1211 -9.13 62.89 -4.57
CA ASP A 1211 -9.33 61.60 -3.86
C ASP A 1211 -9.97 60.56 -4.85
N GLN A 1212 -10.17 59.30 -4.42
CA GLN A 1212 -11.17 58.31 -4.88
C GLN A 1212 -11.03 57.49 -6.20
N GLU A 1213 -11.59 56.27 -6.06
CA GLU A 1213 -12.28 55.32 -6.97
C GLU A 1213 -12.19 55.37 -8.52
N GLY A 1214 -12.41 54.20 -9.14
CA GLY A 1214 -12.79 54.09 -10.56
C GLY A 1214 -12.95 52.66 -11.08
N LYS A 1215 -14.13 52.32 -11.62
CA LYS A 1215 -14.37 51.11 -12.43
C LYS A 1215 -14.71 51.49 -13.88
N ALA A 1216 -14.59 50.49 -14.76
CA ALA A 1216 -15.47 50.21 -15.91
C ALA A 1216 -15.07 50.68 -17.32
N GLN A 1217 -15.27 49.73 -18.25
CA GLN A 1217 -15.97 49.81 -19.55
C GLN A 1217 -15.50 50.72 -20.72
N ALA A 1218 -15.58 50.10 -21.90
CA ALA A 1218 -16.18 50.58 -23.16
C ALA A 1218 -15.35 51.31 -24.24
N GLU A 1219 -15.49 50.74 -25.45
CA GLU A 1219 -15.87 51.39 -26.72
C GLU A 1219 -14.98 52.43 -27.46
N SER A 1220 -14.33 51.88 -28.51
CA SER A 1220 -14.64 52.19 -29.92
C SER A 1220 -13.89 53.30 -30.70
N SER A 1221 -13.66 52.98 -31.99
CA SER A 1221 -13.63 53.94 -33.12
C SER A 1221 -12.38 54.85 -33.22
N LYS A 1222 -12.03 55.51 -34.35
CA LYS A 1222 -12.43 55.40 -35.78
C LYS A 1222 -11.41 56.18 -36.66
N TYR A 1223 -11.31 55.83 -37.95
CA TYR A 1223 -10.68 56.61 -39.04
C TYR A 1223 -9.14 56.86 -38.99
N LYS A 1224 -8.47 57.32 -40.06
CA LYS A 1224 -8.37 56.79 -41.46
C LYS A 1224 -7.37 57.63 -42.31
N SER A 1225 -6.42 56.96 -42.96
CA SER A 1225 -5.66 57.45 -44.13
C SER A 1225 -5.14 56.23 -44.90
N LYS A 1226 -5.57 55.92 -46.14
CA LYS A 1226 -5.12 56.50 -47.42
C LYS A 1226 -3.59 56.64 -47.52
N ALA A 1227 -2.89 56.15 -48.55
CA ALA A 1227 -3.12 55.15 -49.63
C ALA A 1227 -1.71 54.87 -50.25
N ILE A 1228 -1.38 53.75 -50.93
CA ILE A 1228 -1.66 53.43 -52.35
C ILE A 1228 -1.05 52.03 -52.66
N VAL A 1229 -1.76 51.25 -53.49
CA VAL A 1229 -1.35 50.19 -54.46
C VAL A 1229 0.11 49.68 -54.50
N THR A 1230 0.30 48.35 -54.39
CA THR A 1230 0.81 47.45 -55.46
C THR A 1230 0.43 45.99 -55.16
N ASP A 1231 0.19 45.21 -56.21
CA ASP A 1231 -0.28 43.81 -56.17
C ASP A 1231 0.87 42.79 -56.22
N SER A 1232 0.66 41.59 -55.63
CA SER A 1232 0.94 40.26 -56.24
C SER A 1232 0.73 39.13 -55.21
N ASP A 1233 -0.14 38.17 -55.52
CA ASP A 1233 0.15 36.75 -55.82
C ASP A 1233 1.33 36.07 -55.07
N ASP A 1234 1.28 34.81 -54.62
CA ASP A 1234 0.36 33.70 -54.98
C ASP A 1234 0.29 32.60 -53.88
N ASP A 1235 -0.53 31.55 -54.10
CA ASP A 1235 -0.58 30.19 -53.53
C ASP A 1235 0.35 29.81 -52.34
N SER A 1236 -0.10 29.24 -51.21
CA SER A 1236 -0.89 28.02 -50.98
C SER A 1236 -0.25 26.69 -51.45
N ASN A 1237 0.41 25.95 -50.54
CA ASN A 1237 -0.07 24.64 -50.05
C ASN A 1237 0.85 23.98 -49.01
N GLU A 1238 0.20 23.16 -48.17
CA GLU A 1238 0.68 22.01 -47.36
C GLU A 1238 2.03 22.12 -46.60
#